data_AF-A0A9P5R5J4-F1
#
_entry.id   AF-A0A9P5R5J4-F1
#
_cell.length_a   1.000
_cell.length_b   1.000
_cell.length_c   1.000
_cell.angle_alpha   90.00
_cell.angle_beta   90.00
_cell.angle_gamma   90.00
#
_symmetry.space_group_name_H-M   'P 1'
#
loop_
_entity.id
_entity.type
_entity.pdbx_description
1 polymer ?
#
loop_
_entity_poly.entity_id
_entity_poly.type
_entity_poly.pdbx_seq_one_letter_code
_entity_poly.pdbx_strand_id
1 'polypeptide(L)'
;DDDTVVLGSTNRHNRTSSPVELSNTDNNNNNFIINNNNLPPPSTSFLHHDTTIRPEPLPLQLDGNKEHNPFITMFPPRPPEEGERFLAYLPHSGFHNQLITLENALRLAISLNRTLLLPPLYLSHKKQALVWKEPPVLLKQWSDRNRTGVDYCRTIEPATWPRKNRKQREAMTEQERTTELQCRFYHLWTTTPWTYFYDIPKVLSDVVGVGGETTPIRVFNRPVITMEWLKEHLHVEDLQKEMYFFNDTSRYEYLIKDDSEVDYGVKPGDEEDHATLIPETVTASGKFSRQLLLTDLQRRPEKILHFGSLFATDRFEARSQRQKDLKQYISKSMGLWNQAILDATRMAEDQIDVWSKETGRLAPGFLGAHLRTEDGIFEKGAPMNLQRIVSWLGEMVKQDRQRYSASLMRRRRADPKAAPVQDLAPAPIPIPAQPPQPAAQQPPTLPQAPAPTSSISPSTTTTTTTTIEPNSDNAIPTFLERCRASPPESPMIFMATDVHQPRSAPLLQGFLTQFPCTMFLSDFRDSDALLENIRNPVDNVLMWPYMIALMDANLAAKGRFFQGTDRRVQAKRTRFGTKMAKYTFDENGDTFNFFVLTTLAIILIPATYLTVFKKTVVAARKDTCPCDACHKKTSRAAAPRKSAGVGKKSIGILVGWIVFAFVAYQVYITPSPEVLKWNPFDILGVADDATPKQIKSAFRGLSRVWHPDKVKSEMAEEADAKMAEINKAYETLTDDVTRENWEKYGHPDGSRNSMTMSIALPTWLVEAHNNFWVLAAYGIVCGLMLPYYIGKWWYRSGDYTKDKIRTRTMGIFFKQLKESTKAKEIVEILSLAEEFKEDIVSRPSDEAALEKLAAQVNTALENKNGEKFEYNKKTTSPASLKVLTLLYAHTLNVPVEDKDLAQDQVDITAKTLHLIHGMIQITTARQWLSVSLSLMDMSQILVQGLYFHDSPLQQLPFVDTEAVKALKGKKQVKSIAQFMDMDREDRAALLKEGVTADQVDQVATVAKQYPELKVHKAFFRVAGDNIITPGSLCTFILKVSAVSPGQEVEEDEDKVVKSAKDDVDALFEGVEDSEEDEDGNIKPKKEDKTPAPNVHAPYFPGEKKPFWWVVLGDHKNNRIVVSPTKITDVTSKPKTIRIQFQSPPRPGQYSFNLFIKSDSILGADVLQDMTLTVLDASQLPPEPEVDDDISEPDEDSIAGQMALLKEQGLAAAAIGGGQKNAPAQAKGKGKAPETDSDSDSD
;
A
#
# COMPACT_ATOMS: atom_id res chain seq x y z
N ASP A 1 -0.04 54.45 35.18
CA ASP A 1 -1.52 54.45 35.23
C ASP A 1 -1.96 53.40 36.23
N ASP A 2 -1.35 53.41 37.41
CA ASP A 2 -1.55 54.37 38.50
C ASP A 2 -2.75 53.96 39.35
N ASP A 3 -2.37 53.58 40.56
CA ASP A 3 -2.95 54.06 41.79
C ASP A 3 -3.99 53.20 42.55
N THR A 4 -3.46 52.68 43.67
CA THR A 4 -3.92 52.92 45.06
C THR A 4 -4.88 51.89 45.68
N VAL A 5 -4.79 51.46 46.96
CA VAL A 5 -3.90 51.72 48.11
C VAL A 5 -4.23 50.68 49.22
N VAL A 6 -3.23 49.92 49.78
CA VAL A 6 -2.63 49.93 51.15
C VAL A 6 -3.52 49.28 52.27
N LEU A 7 -3.13 48.49 53.30
CA LEU A 7 -2.00 48.33 54.27
C LEU A 7 -2.00 46.86 54.79
N GLY A 8 -0.97 46.21 55.35
CA GLY A 8 0.40 46.58 55.74
C GLY A 8 1.05 45.48 56.65
N SER A 9 2.40 45.45 56.69
CA SER A 9 3.32 44.97 57.78
C SER A 9 3.22 43.52 58.32
N THR A 10 4.22 42.77 58.77
CA THR A 10 5.70 42.82 58.93
C THR A 10 6.14 41.46 59.55
N ASN A 11 7.43 41.09 59.37
CA ASN A 11 8.29 40.25 60.25
C ASN A 11 8.04 38.73 60.36
N ARG A 12 9.01 37.85 60.66
CA ARG A 12 10.48 37.72 60.51
C ARG A 12 10.85 36.37 61.18
N HIS A 13 11.78 35.61 60.58
CA HIS A 13 12.82 34.76 61.21
C HIS A 13 12.55 33.36 61.85
N ASN A 14 13.33 32.41 61.29
CA ASN A 14 14.41 31.62 61.95
C ASN A 14 14.24 30.11 62.23
N ARG A 15 15.02 29.34 61.44
CA ARG A 15 16.16 28.47 61.81
C ARG A 15 15.95 27.10 62.51
N THR A 16 16.69 26.15 61.91
CA THR A 16 17.63 25.14 62.48
C THR A 16 17.19 23.69 62.75
N SER A 17 17.74 22.82 61.88
CA SER A 17 18.59 21.62 62.13
C SER A 17 18.02 20.33 62.76
N SER A 18 18.20 19.25 61.98
CA SER A 18 18.59 17.84 62.22
C SER A 18 19.31 17.54 63.57
N PRO A 19 19.62 16.27 63.98
CA PRO A 19 19.78 15.05 63.15
C PRO A 19 19.53 13.63 63.81
N VAL A 20 19.71 12.57 62.98
CA VAL A 20 20.52 11.33 63.22
C VAL A 20 19.97 10.06 63.95
N GLU A 21 20.09 8.93 63.21
CA GLU A 21 20.56 7.55 63.54
C GLU A 21 19.68 6.37 64.06
N LEU A 22 19.86 5.22 63.32
CA LEU A 22 20.08 3.79 63.71
C LEU A 22 19.04 3.06 64.60
N SER A 23 18.75 1.75 64.54
CA SER A 23 19.26 0.54 63.86
C SER A 23 18.30 -0.66 64.12
N ASN A 24 18.50 -1.78 63.39
CA ASN A 24 18.12 -3.22 63.52
C ASN A 24 17.38 -3.72 64.80
N THR A 25 16.58 -4.81 64.82
CA THR A 25 16.84 -6.23 64.43
C THR A 25 15.56 -7.10 64.58
N ASP A 26 15.43 -8.10 63.70
CA ASP A 26 15.08 -9.54 63.90
C ASP A 26 13.78 -10.11 64.54
N ASN A 27 13.20 -11.01 63.75
CA ASN A 27 12.83 -12.43 64.00
C ASN A 27 11.46 -12.91 64.54
N ASN A 28 10.91 -13.84 63.73
CA ASN A 28 10.42 -15.20 64.03
C ASN A 28 8.92 -15.53 64.27
N ASN A 29 8.41 -16.28 63.28
CA ASN A 29 7.78 -17.63 63.34
C ASN A 29 6.33 -17.89 63.83
N ASN A 30 5.63 -18.61 62.93
CA ASN A 30 4.83 -19.85 63.12
C ASN A 30 3.31 -19.82 63.44
N ASN A 31 2.53 -20.18 62.39
CA ASN A 31 1.69 -21.40 62.23
C ASN A 31 0.28 -21.59 62.87
N PHE A 32 -0.63 -22.13 62.02
CA PHE A 32 -1.73 -23.13 62.23
C PHE A 32 -3.27 -22.77 62.26
N ILE A 33 -3.98 -23.28 61.23
CA ILE A 33 -5.21 -24.14 61.16
C ILE A 33 -6.68 -23.65 61.37
N ILE A 34 -7.46 -23.74 60.25
CA ILE A 34 -8.79 -24.35 59.91
C ILE A 34 -10.00 -24.34 60.90
N ASN A 35 -11.19 -23.84 60.46
CA ASN A 35 -12.45 -24.63 60.28
C ASN A 35 -13.69 -23.85 59.74
N ASN A 36 -14.66 -24.65 59.25
CA ASN A 36 -15.74 -24.40 58.27
C ASN A 36 -17.18 -24.20 58.85
N ASN A 37 -18.12 -23.81 57.95
CA ASN A 37 -19.58 -24.12 57.85
C ASN A 37 -20.68 -23.13 58.34
N ASN A 38 -21.54 -22.62 57.42
CA ASN A 38 -22.97 -23.01 57.21
C ASN A 38 -23.81 -22.01 56.33
N LEU A 39 -24.77 -22.56 55.55
CA LEU A 39 -25.87 -21.95 54.74
C LEU A 39 -27.26 -22.38 55.36
N PRO A 40 -28.49 -22.14 54.80
CA PRO A 40 -29.25 -20.98 54.23
C PRO A 40 -30.74 -20.92 54.81
N PRO A 41 -31.88 -20.64 54.09
CA PRO A 41 -32.52 -19.46 53.41
C PRO A 41 -33.97 -19.12 53.98
N PRO A 42 -35.06 -18.79 53.21
CA PRO A 42 -35.49 -17.57 52.44
C PRO A 42 -36.92 -16.99 52.82
N SER A 43 -37.40 -15.89 52.20
CA SER A 43 -38.77 -15.69 51.58
C SER A 43 -39.32 -14.23 51.46
N THR A 44 -39.90 -13.91 50.27
CA THR A 44 -41.15 -13.13 49.90
C THR A 44 -41.40 -11.70 50.47
N SER A 45 -42.05 -10.67 49.87
CA SER A 45 -42.99 -10.48 48.73
C SER A 45 -43.43 -8.99 48.60
N PHE A 46 -43.68 -8.49 47.36
CA PHE A 46 -44.76 -7.59 46.83
C PHE A 46 -44.93 -6.06 47.17
N LEU A 47 -44.85 -5.23 46.08
CA LEU A 47 -45.70 -4.11 45.55
C LEU A 47 -46.31 -2.99 46.47
N HIS A 48 -46.05 -1.68 46.20
CA HIS A 48 -46.78 -0.78 45.26
C HIS A 48 -46.23 0.68 45.24
N HIS A 49 -46.58 1.42 44.18
CA HIS A 49 -46.16 2.80 43.82
C HIS A 49 -46.71 3.91 44.76
N ASP A 50 -45.92 4.97 45.00
CA ASP A 50 -46.31 6.34 44.61
C ASP A 50 -45.10 7.30 44.56
N THR A 51 -45.30 8.42 43.87
CA THR A 51 -44.37 9.33 43.21
C THR A 51 -43.74 10.44 44.08
N THR A 52 -42.64 10.98 43.53
CA THR A 52 -42.00 12.31 43.71
C THR A 52 -40.99 12.57 44.85
N ILE A 53 -39.94 13.31 44.43
CA ILE A 53 -38.82 13.92 45.17
C ILE A 53 -37.61 12.99 45.41
N ARG A 54 -36.71 12.93 44.42
CA ARG A 54 -35.34 12.42 44.59
C ARG A 54 -34.49 13.50 45.29
N PRO A 55 -33.77 13.18 46.38
CA PRO A 55 -32.68 14.00 46.86
C PRO A 55 -31.48 13.88 45.91
N GLU A 56 -30.78 14.98 45.67
CA GLU A 56 -29.45 14.98 45.04
C GLU A 56 -28.52 14.02 45.80
N PRO A 57 -27.82 13.10 45.12
CA PRO A 57 -26.76 12.34 45.76
C PRO A 57 -25.52 13.24 45.89
N LEU A 58 -25.04 13.41 47.12
CA LEU A 58 -23.72 13.94 47.43
C LEU A 58 -22.66 13.21 46.57
N PRO A 59 -21.67 13.91 45.98
CA PRO A 59 -20.58 13.24 45.29
C PRO A 59 -19.77 12.42 46.31
N LEU A 60 -19.70 11.11 46.06
CA LEU A 60 -18.76 10.21 46.73
C LEU A 60 -17.34 10.71 46.46
N GLN A 61 -16.70 11.29 47.48
CA GLN A 61 -15.25 11.47 47.50
C GLN A 61 -14.61 10.09 47.58
N LEU A 62 -14.20 9.57 46.43
CA LEU A 62 -13.33 8.40 46.33
C LEU A 62 -11.91 8.84 46.69
N ASP A 63 -11.56 8.72 47.98
CA ASP A 63 -10.18 8.85 48.43
C ASP A 63 -9.32 7.78 47.74
N GLY A 64 -8.25 8.25 47.08
CA GLY A 64 -7.48 7.47 46.13
C GLY A 64 -6.82 6.20 46.68
N ASN A 65 -6.78 5.20 45.80
CA ASN A 65 -5.66 4.27 45.61
C ASN A 65 -5.41 3.12 46.61
N LYS A 66 -6.33 2.74 47.50
CA LYS A 66 -6.15 1.49 48.29
C LYS A 66 -7.23 0.42 48.15
N GLU A 67 -8.47 0.77 47.83
CA GLU A 67 -9.58 -0.19 47.95
C GLU A 67 -9.92 -0.98 46.67
N HIS A 68 -9.58 -0.48 45.47
CA HIS A 68 -10.10 -1.06 44.21
C HIS A 68 -9.15 -1.97 43.41
N ASN A 69 -7.94 -2.23 43.90
CA ASN A 69 -7.13 -3.39 43.47
C ASN A 69 -5.96 -3.58 44.47
N PRO A 70 -5.98 -4.56 45.40
CA PRO A 70 -4.91 -4.74 46.38
C PRO A 70 -3.58 -5.20 45.77
N PHE A 71 -3.53 -5.48 44.46
CA PHE A 71 -2.37 -5.98 43.73
C PHE A 71 -1.77 -4.95 42.75
N ILE A 72 -1.40 -3.77 43.25
CA ILE A 72 -0.33 -2.94 42.62
C ILE A 72 1.06 -3.55 42.92
N THR A 73 1.11 -4.67 43.63
CA THR A 73 2.34 -5.41 43.88
C THR A 73 2.81 -6.06 42.58
N MET A 74 3.88 -5.48 42.01
CA MET A 74 4.86 -6.24 41.28
C MET A 74 5.13 -7.54 42.05
N PHE A 75 5.16 -8.70 41.36
CA PHE A 75 5.66 -9.95 41.95
C PHE A 75 6.88 -9.61 42.83
N PRO A 76 6.90 -10.03 44.11
CA PRO A 76 7.95 -9.60 45.02
C PRO A 76 9.30 -9.97 44.39
N PRO A 77 10.25 -9.02 44.32
CA PRO A 77 11.56 -9.30 43.75
C PRO A 77 12.19 -10.43 44.58
N ARG A 78 12.49 -11.54 43.94
CA ARG A 78 13.31 -12.61 44.51
C ARG A 78 14.67 -12.60 43.83
N PRO A 79 15.75 -12.96 44.54
CA PRO A 79 17.02 -13.18 43.87
C PRO A 79 16.90 -14.35 42.87
N PRO A 80 17.62 -14.29 41.73
CA PRO A 80 17.68 -15.41 40.79
C PRO A 80 18.35 -16.62 41.46
N GLU A 81 17.82 -17.82 41.20
CA GLU A 81 18.41 -19.07 41.71
C GLU A 81 19.65 -19.45 40.90
N GLU A 82 20.56 -20.21 41.51
CA GLU A 82 21.76 -20.71 40.85
C GLU A 82 21.38 -21.68 39.72
N GLY A 83 21.83 -21.40 38.49
CA GLY A 83 21.46 -22.17 37.28
C GLY A 83 20.11 -21.78 36.66
N GLU A 84 19.43 -20.74 37.15
CA GLU A 84 18.17 -20.28 36.59
C GLU A 84 18.35 -19.64 35.20
N ARG A 85 17.46 -20.01 34.25
CA ARG A 85 17.49 -19.56 32.85
C ARG A 85 16.32 -18.63 32.55
N PHE A 86 16.57 -17.59 31.77
CA PHE A 86 15.64 -16.49 31.53
C PHE A 86 15.22 -16.36 30.06
N LEU A 87 14.01 -15.85 29.85
CA LEU A 87 13.45 -15.45 28.57
C LEU A 87 13.08 -13.97 28.62
N ALA A 88 13.56 -13.17 27.67
CA ALA A 88 13.31 -11.74 27.58
C ALA A 88 12.79 -11.35 26.19
N TYR A 89 12.05 -10.25 26.11
CA TYR A 89 11.60 -9.70 24.83
C TYR A 89 11.44 -8.18 24.89
N LEU A 90 11.42 -7.50 23.73
CA LEU A 90 11.11 -6.07 23.63
C LEU A 90 9.64 -5.85 23.24
N PRO A 91 8.82 -5.24 24.12
CA PRO A 91 7.48 -4.84 23.76
C PRO A 91 7.50 -3.60 22.87
N HIS A 92 6.56 -3.56 21.93
CA HIS A 92 6.36 -2.43 21.03
C HIS A 92 4.91 -2.42 20.52
N SER A 93 4.56 -1.36 19.78
CA SER A 93 3.23 -1.02 19.28
C SER A 93 2.21 -0.72 20.38
N GLY A 94 0.94 -0.60 20.02
CA GLY A 94 -0.15 -0.38 20.97
C GLY A 94 -0.49 -1.60 21.84
N PHE A 95 -1.38 -1.38 22.80
CA PHE A 95 -1.82 -2.34 23.83
C PHE A 95 -2.12 -3.75 23.30
N HIS A 96 -2.98 -3.88 22.27
CA HIS A 96 -3.39 -5.19 21.74
C HIS A 96 -2.20 -6.02 21.22
N ASN A 97 -1.22 -5.36 20.59
CA ASN A 97 -0.03 -6.02 20.05
C ASN A 97 0.93 -6.44 21.16
N GLN A 98 1.06 -5.62 22.21
CA GLN A 98 1.81 -5.98 23.41
C GLN A 98 1.16 -7.18 24.13
N LEU A 99 -0.18 -7.26 24.17
CA LEU A 99 -0.91 -8.40 24.75
C LEU A 99 -0.63 -9.70 23.98
N ILE A 100 -0.69 -9.67 22.65
CA ILE A 100 -0.30 -10.82 21.81
C ILE A 100 1.15 -11.25 22.08
N THR A 101 2.03 -10.28 22.26
CA THR A 101 3.46 -10.52 22.53
C THR A 101 3.62 -11.20 23.89
N LEU A 102 2.88 -10.78 24.92
CA LEU A 102 2.84 -11.42 26.23
C LEU A 102 2.29 -12.85 26.16
N GLU A 103 1.18 -13.09 25.45
CA GLU A 103 0.63 -14.44 25.28
C GLU A 103 1.64 -15.39 24.62
N ASN A 104 2.36 -14.92 23.59
CA ASN A 104 3.41 -15.69 22.94
C ASN A 104 4.60 -15.93 23.87
N ALA A 105 5.01 -14.92 24.66
CA ALA A 105 6.12 -15.02 25.60
C ALA A 105 5.81 -16.00 26.74
N LEU A 106 4.60 -15.98 27.29
CA LEU A 106 4.14 -16.94 28.30
C LEU A 106 4.17 -18.38 27.76
N ARG A 107 3.61 -18.60 26.57
CA ARG A 107 3.65 -19.91 25.89
C ARG A 107 5.08 -20.41 25.69
N LEU A 108 5.97 -19.52 25.26
CA LEU A 108 7.36 -19.88 25.00
C LEU A 108 8.12 -20.15 26.31
N ALA A 109 7.92 -19.34 27.35
CA ALA A 109 8.52 -19.53 28.68
C ALA A 109 8.17 -20.91 29.26
N ILE A 110 6.88 -21.30 29.18
CA ILE A 110 6.39 -22.63 29.60
C ILE A 110 7.09 -23.72 28.80
N SER A 111 7.17 -23.55 27.49
CA SER A 111 7.69 -24.57 26.58
C SER A 111 9.20 -24.75 26.69
N LEU A 112 9.93 -23.69 27.05
CA LEU A 112 11.39 -23.70 27.23
C LEU A 112 11.81 -23.96 28.68
N ASN A 113 10.86 -24.05 29.62
CA ASN A 113 11.13 -24.10 31.05
C ASN A 113 12.08 -22.98 31.53
N ARG A 114 11.82 -21.75 31.07
CA ARG A 114 12.61 -20.55 31.39
C ARG A 114 11.76 -19.54 32.15
N THR A 115 12.39 -18.81 33.06
CA THR A 115 11.77 -17.73 33.81
C THR A 115 11.54 -16.53 32.90
N LEU A 116 10.30 -16.07 32.80
CA LEU A 116 9.93 -14.95 31.95
C LEU A 116 10.30 -13.63 32.61
N LEU A 117 11.16 -12.84 31.97
CA LEU A 117 11.39 -11.45 32.32
C LEU A 117 10.23 -10.62 31.76
N LEU A 118 9.29 -10.24 32.63
CA LEU A 118 8.07 -9.55 32.25
C LEU A 118 8.29 -8.02 32.22
N PRO A 119 8.31 -7.39 31.03
CA PRO A 119 8.37 -5.94 30.93
C PRO A 119 7.04 -5.29 31.35
N PRO A 120 7.06 -4.00 31.75
CA PRO A 120 5.83 -3.26 32.06
C PRO A 120 4.96 -3.10 30.81
N LEU A 121 3.65 -2.95 31.03
CA LEU A 121 2.73 -2.56 29.97
C LEU A 121 2.95 -1.08 29.65
N TYR A 122 3.17 -0.77 28.37
CA TYR A 122 3.34 0.60 27.88
C TYR A 122 2.02 1.14 27.32
N LEU A 123 1.49 2.19 27.96
CA LEU A 123 0.31 2.91 27.53
C LEU A 123 0.71 4.27 26.98
N SER A 124 0.18 4.64 25.82
CA SER A 124 0.50 5.92 25.20
C SER A 124 -0.61 6.38 24.28
N HIS A 125 -0.69 7.71 24.11
CA HIS A 125 -1.52 8.30 23.08
C HIS A 125 -1.04 7.87 21.68
N LYS A 126 -1.95 7.77 20.68
CA LYS A 126 -1.68 7.24 19.32
C LYS A 126 -0.41 7.83 18.66
N LYS A 127 -0.11 9.11 18.93
CA LYS A 127 1.06 9.83 18.38
C LYS A 127 2.40 9.51 19.07
N GLN A 128 2.36 8.90 20.24
CA GLN A 128 3.53 8.57 21.07
C GLN A 128 3.75 7.06 21.20
N ALA A 129 3.03 6.22 20.44
CA ALA A 129 3.22 4.77 20.48
C ALA A 129 4.65 4.35 20.09
N LEU A 130 5.20 3.35 20.78
CA LEU A 130 6.48 2.73 20.43
C LEU A 130 6.34 1.97 19.11
N VAL A 131 6.79 2.55 17.99
CA VAL A 131 6.71 1.86 16.69
C VAL A 131 7.78 0.77 16.64
N TRP A 132 7.47 -0.36 15.99
CA TRP A 132 8.49 -1.38 15.76
C TRP A 132 9.69 -0.79 14.98
N LYS A 133 10.89 -1.01 15.51
CA LYS A 133 12.19 -0.69 14.91
C LYS A 133 13.13 -1.86 15.17
N GLU A 134 14.28 -1.84 14.50
CA GLU A 134 15.33 -2.82 14.77
C GLU A 134 15.73 -2.77 16.24
N PRO A 135 16.06 -3.91 16.87
CA PRO A 135 16.20 -4.01 18.31
C PRO A 135 17.17 -3.01 18.97
N PRO A 136 18.32 -2.61 18.38
CA PRO A 136 19.17 -1.56 18.97
C PRO A 136 18.46 -0.21 19.10
N VAL A 137 17.70 0.19 18.07
CA VAL A 137 16.93 1.43 18.07
C VAL A 137 15.74 1.34 19.02
N LEU A 138 15.07 0.17 19.06
CA LEU A 138 13.95 -0.04 19.97
C LEU A 138 14.40 -0.04 21.44
N LEU A 139 15.57 -0.59 21.74
CA LEU A 139 16.18 -0.54 23.07
C LEU A 139 16.56 0.90 23.45
N LYS A 140 17.15 1.68 22.54
CA LYS A 140 17.39 3.12 22.74
C LYS A 140 16.08 3.87 23.04
N GLN A 141 15.02 3.63 22.28
CA GLN A 141 13.71 4.24 22.52
C GLN A 141 13.11 3.92 23.89
N TRP A 142 13.36 2.72 24.41
CA TRP A 142 12.99 2.36 25.78
C TRP A 142 13.86 3.06 26.83
N SER A 143 15.15 3.23 26.55
CA SER A 143 16.08 3.98 27.40
C SER A 143 15.72 5.47 27.46
N ASP A 144 15.37 6.08 26.33
CA ASP A 144 15.02 7.51 26.23
C ASP A 144 13.69 7.83 26.93
N ARG A 145 12.83 6.82 27.12
CA ARG A 145 11.53 6.95 27.81
C ARG A 145 11.66 6.70 29.32
N ASN A 146 12.74 7.22 29.90
CA ASN A 146 12.94 7.21 31.34
C ASN A 146 12.41 8.53 31.95
N ARG A 147 11.77 8.45 33.12
CA ARG A 147 11.23 9.63 33.85
C ARG A 147 12.18 10.18 34.91
N THR A 148 13.36 9.58 35.07
CA THR A 148 14.38 10.05 36.00
C THR A 148 14.71 11.52 35.76
N GLY A 149 14.53 12.36 36.78
CA GLY A 149 14.85 13.80 36.72
C GLY A 149 13.66 14.73 36.41
N VAL A 150 12.47 14.19 36.08
CA VAL A 150 11.25 14.97 35.81
C VAL A 150 10.08 14.57 36.72
N ASP A 151 10.36 14.04 37.91
CA ASP A 151 9.35 13.56 38.85
C ASP A 151 8.41 14.67 39.36
N TYR A 152 8.88 15.91 39.40
CA TYR A 152 8.07 17.06 39.80
C TYR A 152 6.91 17.33 38.82
N CYS A 153 6.99 16.85 37.58
CA CYS A 153 5.91 16.93 36.59
C CYS A 153 4.62 16.18 37.03
N ARG A 154 4.75 15.27 38.00
CA ARG A 154 3.63 14.51 38.61
C ARG A 154 2.56 15.40 39.24
N THR A 155 2.95 16.57 39.77
CA THR A 155 2.07 17.50 40.49
C THR A 155 1.46 18.57 39.60
N ILE A 156 1.88 18.67 38.34
CA ILE A 156 1.43 19.68 37.38
C ILE A 156 0.29 19.10 36.55
N GLU A 157 -0.91 19.67 36.66
CA GLU A 157 -2.07 19.19 35.90
C GLU A 157 -2.02 19.61 34.42
N PRO A 158 -2.34 18.70 33.47
CA PRO A 158 -2.35 19.01 32.04
C PRO A 158 -3.24 20.20 31.65
N ALA A 159 -4.36 20.38 32.38
CA ALA A 159 -5.33 21.46 32.13
C ALA A 159 -4.75 22.87 32.38
N THR A 160 -3.65 22.97 33.15
CA THR A 160 -2.97 24.25 33.38
C THR A 160 -2.12 24.71 32.18
N TRP A 161 -1.91 23.84 31.19
CA TRP A 161 -1.22 24.17 29.94
C TRP A 161 -2.19 24.13 28.76
N PRO A 162 -3.04 25.16 28.60
CA PRO A 162 -3.79 25.32 27.37
C PRO A 162 -2.83 25.42 26.18
N ARG A 163 -3.32 25.18 24.96
CA ARG A 163 -2.61 25.53 23.73
C ARG A 163 -2.41 27.06 23.72
N LYS A 164 -1.35 27.53 24.37
CA LYS A 164 -1.04 28.94 24.51
C LYS A 164 -0.62 29.49 23.16
N ASN A 165 -1.28 30.54 22.70
CA ASN A 165 -0.89 31.25 21.48
C ASN A 165 0.47 31.92 21.67
N ARG A 166 1.15 32.29 20.58
CA ARG A 166 2.51 32.88 20.61
C ARG A 166 2.67 33.99 21.66
N LYS A 167 1.71 34.93 21.69
CA LYS A 167 1.65 36.04 22.66
C LYS A 167 1.58 35.63 24.13
N GLN A 168 0.98 34.47 24.42
CA GLN A 168 0.87 33.95 25.80
C GLN A 168 2.14 33.21 26.23
N ARG A 169 2.93 32.69 25.28
CA ARG A 169 4.24 32.07 25.55
C ARG A 169 5.33 33.12 25.74
N GLU A 170 5.27 34.21 24.97
CA GLU A 170 6.14 35.38 25.11
C GLU A 170 5.96 36.08 26.48
N ALA A 171 4.79 35.94 27.12
CA ALA A 171 4.49 36.49 28.44
C ALA A 171 4.92 35.60 29.63
N MET A 172 5.48 34.41 29.38
CA MET A 172 5.88 33.47 30.44
C MET A 172 7.30 33.74 30.94
N THR A 173 7.49 33.56 32.24
CA THR A 173 8.83 33.59 32.86
C THR A 173 9.69 32.44 32.32
N GLU A 174 11.02 32.62 32.36
CA GLU A 174 11.99 31.61 31.88
C GLU A 174 11.81 30.26 32.59
N GLN A 175 11.49 30.31 33.89
CA GLN A 175 11.23 29.13 34.71
C GLN A 175 9.96 28.40 34.26
N GLU A 176 8.88 29.14 33.98
CA GLU A 176 7.64 28.56 33.46
C GLU A 176 7.82 27.96 32.06
N ARG A 177 8.63 28.58 31.19
CA ARG A 177 8.94 28.06 29.85
C ARG A 177 9.76 26.76 29.91
N THR A 178 10.75 26.72 30.78
CA THR A 178 11.58 25.52 31.01
C THR A 178 10.74 24.37 31.57
N THR A 179 9.88 24.67 32.56
CA THR A 179 8.93 23.68 33.11
C THR A 179 7.93 23.24 32.05
N GLU A 180 7.38 24.14 31.21
CA GLU A 180 6.52 23.78 30.05
C GLU A 180 7.23 22.79 29.13
N LEU A 181 8.48 23.05 28.76
CA LEU A 181 9.22 22.19 27.84
C LEU A 181 9.46 20.79 28.42
N GLN A 182 9.83 20.71 29.71
CA GLN A 182 10.18 19.44 30.37
C GLN A 182 8.96 18.55 30.66
N CYS A 183 7.82 19.09 31.10
CA CYS A 183 6.66 18.25 31.44
C CYS A 183 5.64 18.04 30.29
N ARG A 184 5.86 18.61 29.09
CA ARG A 184 4.88 18.60 27.97
C ARG A 184 4.45 17.22 27.54
N PHE A 185 5.38 16.30 27.58
CA PHE A 185 5.17 14.93 27.13
C PHE A 185 4.97 13.95 28.28
N TYR A 186 5.05 14.42 29.54
CA TYR A 186 4.96 13.58 30.73
C TYR A 186 3.63 12.82 30.83
N HIS A 187 2.51 13.49 30.52
CA HIS A 187 1.16 12.91 30.61
C HIS A 187 0.68 12.21 29.34
N LEU A 188 1.48 12.17 28.26
CA LEU A 188 1.09 11.55 26.97
C LEU A 188 1.30 10.04 26.90
N TRP A 189 1.97 9.48 27.90
CA TRP A 189 2.20 8.05 28.05
C TRP A 189 2.33 7.69 29.53
N THR A 190 2.35 6.41 29.85
CA THR A 190 2.56 5.88 31.21
C THR A 190 2.94 4.40 31.14
N THR A 191 3.54 3.87 32.21
CA THR A 191 3.80 2.44 32.36
C THR A 191 3.07 1.88 33.56
N THR A 192 2.49 0.70 33.39
CA THR A 192 1.78 -0.01 34.48
C THR A 192 2.17 -1.49 34.48
N PRO A 193 2.18 -2.18 35.63
CA PRO A 193 2.26 -3.64 35.66
C PRO A 193 1.08 -4.28 34.91
N TRP A 194 1.29 -5.44 34.29
CA TRP A 194 0.20 -6.20 33.64
C TRP A 194 -0.90 -6.61 34.62
N THR A 195 -0.56 -6.78 35.91
CA THR A 195 -1.49 -7.07 37.01
C THR A 195 -2.55 -5.99 37.22
N TYR A 196 -2.32 -4.78 36.68
CA TYR A 196 -3.27 -3.69 36.78
C TYR A 196 -4.58 -3.95 36.01
N PHE A 197 -4.49 -4.64 34.86
CA PHE A 197 -5.63 -4.96 34.00
C PHE A 197 -6.02 -6.43 34.01
N TYR A 198 -5.06 -7.33 34.26
CA TYR A 198 -5.24 -8.78 34.13
C TYR A 198 -4.80 -9.51 35.39
N ASP A 199 -5.50 -10.58 35.76
CA ASP A 199 -5.12 -11.44 36.88
C ASP A 199 -4.00 -12.42 36.48
N ILE A 200 -2.79 -11.87 36.26
CA ILE A 200 -1.61 -12.67 35.89
C ILE A 200 -1.29 -13.74 36.94
N PRO A 201 -1.32 -13.49 38.27
CA PRO A 201 -1.07 -14.52 39.27
C PRO A 201 -1.99 -15.74 39.10
N LYS A 202 -3.29 -15.52 38.86
CA LYS A 202 -4.23 -16.62 38.56
C LYS A 202 -3.89 -17.34 37.27
N VAL A 203 -3.56 -16.61 36.21
CA VAL A 203 -3.13 -17.23 34.94
C VAL A 203 -1.94 -18.17 35.19
N LEU A 204 -0.99 -17.79 36.04
CA LEU A 204 0.19 -18.58 36.37
C LEU A 204 -0.10 -19.75 37.33
N SER A 205 -1.02 -19.60 38.30
CA SER A 205 -1.40 -20.66 39.24
C SER A 205 -2.24 -21.76 38.59
N ASP A 206 -3.13 -21.40 37.67
CA ASP A 206 -4.09 -22.31 37.05
C ASP A 206 -3.47 -23.08 35.85
N VAL A 207 -2.26 -22.73 35.37
CA VAL A 207 -1.49 -23.53 34.37
C VAL A 207 -1.04 -24.88 34.93
N VAL A 208 -1.18 -25.08 36.24
CA VAL A 208 -0.97 -26.37 36.92
C VAL A 208 -2.04 -27.36 36.43
N GLY A 209 -1.75 -28.06 35.34
CA GLY A 209 -2.52 -29.24 34.91
C GLY A 209 -3.04 -29.22 33.48
N VAL A 210 -2.14 -29.29 32.49
CA VAL A 210 -2.46 -29.95 31.21
C VAL A 210 -1.46 -31.10 31.05
N GLY A 211 -1.81 -32.27 31.59
CA GLY A 211 -1.01 -33.51 31.48
C GLY A 211 -0.35 -34.04 32.78
N GLY A 212 -0.61 -33.46 33.95
CA GLY A 212 -0.18 -34.02 35.24
C GLY A 212 1.25 -33.67 35.69
N GLU A 213 2.06 -33.00 34.87
CA GLU A 213 3.37 -32.48 35.28
C GLU A 213 3.25 -31.01 35.72
N THR A 214 3.71 -30.74 36.94
CA THR A 214 3.62 -29.44 37.60
C THR A 214 4.92 -28.67 37.46
N THR A 215 5.02 -27.76 36.48
CA THR A 215 6.04 -26.71 36.51
C THR A 215 5.36 -25.34 36.55
N PRO A 216 5.35 -24.65 37.70
CA PRO A 216 4.84 -23.28 37.76
C PRO A 216 5.74 -22.37 36.91
N ILE A 217 5.14 -21.53 36.08
CA ILE A 217 5.89 -20.55 35.30
C ILE A 217 6.43 -19.52 36.28
N ARG A 218 7.74 -19.40 36.32
CA ARG A 218 8.41 -18.35 37.07
C ARG A 218 8.39 -17.07 36.26
N VAL A 219 7.86 -16.00 36.85
CA VAL A 219 7.87 -14.66 36.26
C VAL A 219 8.74 -13.76 37.13
N PHE A 220 9.62 -13.01 36.49
CA PHE A 220 10.48 -12.01 37.12
C PHE A 220 10.15 -10.66 36.50
N ASN A 221 9.77 -9.67 37.31
CA ASN A 221 9.42 -8.36 36.78
C ASN A 221 10.66 -7.58 36.33
N ARG A 222 10.61 -7.03 35.12
CA ARG A 222 11.65 -6.18 34.53
C ARG A 222 11.08 -4.77 34.32
N PRO A 223 11.11 -3.89 35.34
CA PRO A 223 10.53 -2.55 35.25
C PRO A 223 11.31 -1.62 34.29
N VAL A 224 12.62 -1.86 34.14
CA VAL A 224 13.52 -1.08 33.28
C VAL A 224 14.04 -1.95 32.14
N ILE A 225 13.86 -1.51 30.90
CA ILE A 225 14.25 -2.25 29.69
C ILE A 225 15.61 -1.73 29.18
N THR A 226 16.66 -1.98 29.96
CA THR A 226 18.05 -1.68 29.59
C THR A 226 18.94 -2.91 29.76
N MET A 227 20.15 -2.90 29.20
CA MET A 227 21.09 -4.02 29.30
C MET A 227 21.83 -4.00 30.64
N GLU A 228 22.06 -2.80 31.18
CA GLU A 228 22.65 -2.56 32.50
C GLU A 228 21.80 -3.22 33.59
N TRP A 229 20.48 -3.07 33.50
CA TRP A 229 19.55 -3.69 34.44
C TRP A 229 19.68 -5.22 34.44
N LEU A 230 19.83 -5.85 33.26
CA LEU A 230 20.02 -7.30 33.15
C LEU A 230 21.34 -7.74 33.80
N LYS A 231 22.41 -6.97 33.61
CA LYS A 231 23.72 -7.25 34.19
C LYS A 231 23.69 -7.20 35.72
N GLU A 232 23.10 -6.14 36.26
CA GLU A 232 23.02 -5.86 37.69
C GLU A 232 22.13 -6.87 38.44
N HIS A 233 20.97 -7.23 37.87
CA HIS A 233 19.93 -7.97 38.59
C HIS A 233 19.93 -9.48 38.34
N LEU A 234 20.63 -9.98 37.30
CA LEU A 234 20.67 -11.41 36.95
C LEU A 234 22.03 -12.08 37.21
N HIS A 235 22.97 -11.36 37.85
CA HIS A 235 24.35 -11.81 38.11
C HIS A 235 25.00 -12.36 36.82
N VAL A 236 25.03 -11.54 35.78
CA VAL A 236 25.67 -11.87 34.50
C VAL A 236 26.95 -11.07 34.42
N GLU A 237 28.09 -11.74 34.34
CA GLU A 237 29.40 -11.07 34.23
C GLU A 237 29.66 -10.64 32.78
N ASP A 238 29.38 -11.54 31.84
CA ASP A 238 29.54 -11.35 30.40
C ASP A 238 28.25 -11.65 29.62
N LEU A 239 27.55 -10.58 29.24
CA LEU A 239 26.34 -10.64 28.43
C LEU A 239 26.58 -11.26 27.04
N GLN A 240 27.77 -11.14 26.45
CA GLN A 240 28.01 -11.66 25.09
C GLN A 240 28.05 -13.20 25.06
N LYS A 241 28.48 -13.82 26.17
CA LYS A 241 28.57 -15.28 26.30
C LYS A 241 27.31 -15.89 26.91
N GLU A 242 26.66 -15.20 27.83
CA GLU A 242 25.50 -15.73 28.58
C GLU A 242 24.14 -15.40 27.95
N MET A 243 24.07 -14.46 27.00
CA MET A 243 22.83 -14.06 26.32
C MET A 243 22.88 -14.35 24.82
N TYR A 244 21.86 -15.05 24.32
CA TYR A 244 21.60 -15.13 22.89
C TYR A 244 20.52 -14.11 22.50
N PHE A 245 20.89 -13.14 21.66
CA PHE A 245 20.00 -12.09 21.21
C PHE A 245 19.48 -12.36 19.80
N PHE A 246 18.17 -12.57 19.66
CA PHE A 246 17.53 -12.71 18.34
C PHE A 246 17.34 -11.32 17.72
N ASN A 247 18.24 -10.97 16.81
CA ASN A 247 18.21 -9.69 16.10
C ASN A 247 17.19 -9.72 14.96
N ASP A 248 15.97 -9.25 15.23
CA ASP A 248 14.90 -9.10 14.26
C ASP A 248 15.18 -7.91 13.29
N THR A 249 15.63 -8.18 12.06
CA THR A 249 15.73 -7.16 11.00
C THR A 249 14.37 -6.76 10.41
N SER A 250 13.33 -7.55 10.69
CA SER A 250 11.95 -7.33 10.30
C SER A 250 11.01 -7.78 11.41
N ARG A 251 9.86 -7.11 11.54
CA ARG A 251 8.82 -7.50 12.51
C ARG A 251 8.26 -8.92 12.32
N TYR A 252 8.57 -9.55 11.17
CA TYR A 252 8.19 -10.91 10.82
C TYR A 252 9.40 -11.78 10.46
N GLU A 253 10.55 -11.60 11.13
CA GLU A 253 11.75 -12.35 10.78
C GLU A 253 11.62 -13.86 11.05
N TYR A 254 11.24 -14.29 12.26
CA TYR A 254 11.13 -15.74 12.57
C TYR A 254 9.73 -16.21 12.91
N LEU A 255 9.37 -17.40 12.43
CA LEU A 255 8.20 -18.19 12.85
C LEU A 255 8.66 -19.32 13.77
N ILE A 256 8.15 -19.37 15.00
CA ILE A 256 8.41 -20.47 15.95
C ILE A 256 7.41 -21.59 15.65
N LYS A 257 7.92 -22.76 15.25
CA LYS A 257 7.11 -23.95 15.00
C LYS A 257 7.31 -24.98 16.10
N ASP A 258 6.19 -25.47 16.61
CA ASP A 258 6.14 -26.61 17.50
C ASP A 258 6.36 -27.92 16.71
N ASP A 259 7.47 -28.59 16.99
CA ASP A 259 7.85 -29.88 16.42
C ASP A 259 7.89 -31.02 17.46
N SER A 260 7.31 -30.79 18.64
CA SER A 260 7.35 -31.74 19.77
C SER A 260 6.69 -33.11 19.52
N GLU A 261 5.86 -33.26 18.48
CA GLU A 261 5.21 -34.53 18.10
C GLU A 261 5.89 -35.22 16.88
N VAL A 262 6.99 -34.67 16.36
CA VAL A 262 7.73 -35.23 15.22
C VAL A 262 8.93 -36.01 15.72
N ASP A 263 8.90 -37.33 15.60
CA ASP A 263 10.05 -38.20 15.90
C ASP A 263 11.07 -38.11 14.75
N TYR A 264 12.25 -37.56 15.05
CA TYR A 264 13.35 -37.46 14.09
C TYR A 264 14.24 -38.72 14.05
N GLY A 265 13.94 -39.77 14.82
CA GLY A 265 14.58 -41.07 14.72
C GLY A 265 16.03 -41.15 15.23
N VAL A 266 16.42 -40.25 16.14
CA VAL A 266 17.79 -40.24 16.71
C VAL A 266 17.88 -41.21 17.89
N LYS A 267 18.80 -42.17 17.82
CA LYS A 267 19.07 -43.13 18.90
C LYS A 267 19.95 -42.48 19.98
N PRO A 268 19.76 -42.81 21.27
CA PRO A 268 20.64 -42.33 22.33
C PRO A 268 22.02 -42.99 22.16
N GLY A 269 23.05 -42.20 21.84
CA GLY A 269 24.43 -42.67 21.69
C GLY A 269 25.20 -42.12 20.50
N ASP A 270 24.53 -41.53 19.51
CA ASP A 270 25.18 -40.83 18.39
C ASP A 270 25.33 -39.34 18.72
N GLU A 271 26.15 -39.03 19.72
CA GLU A 271 26.54 -37.66 20.12
C GLU A 271 27.77 -37.22 19.31
N GLU A 272 27.64 -37.00 18.01
CA GLU A 272 28.63 -36.24 17.24
C GLU A 272 27.94 -35.12 16.46
N ASP A 273 28.28 -33.87 16.83
CA ASP A 273 28.11 -32.64 16.07
C ASP A 273 26.68 -32.22 15.65
N HIS A 274 25.76 -32.14 16.60
CA HIS A 274 24.59 -31.25 16.47
C HIS A 274 24.84 -29.82 16.96
N ALA A 275 26.05 -29.49 17.41
CA ALA A 275 26.47 -28.13 17.74
C ALA A 275 26.62 -27.22 16.50
N THR A 276 26.67 -27.79 15.30
CA THR A 276 26.91 -27.09 14.02
C THR A 276 25.64 -26.84 13.19
N LEU A 277 24.44 -27.13 13.71
CA LEU A 277 23.19 -27.01 12.95
C LEU A 277 22.08 -26.22 13.66
N ILE A 278 22.34 -24.96 14.03
CA ILE A 278 21.28 -23.94 14.16
C ILE A 278 21.86 -22.55 13.79
N PRO A 279 21.32 -21.75 12.83
CA PRO A 279 20.14 -21.91 12.00
C PRO A 279 20.41 -21.66 10.49
N GLU A 280 20.56 -22.68 9.65
CA GLU A 280 20.26 -22.51 8.23
C GLU A 280 18.75 -22.57 8.03
N THR A 281 18.15 -21.40 8.27
CA THR A 281 16.98 -20.84 7.59
C THR A 281 16.30 -21.77 6.59
N VAL A 282 15.36 -22.59 7.05
CA VAL A 282 14.30 -23.04 6.15
C VAL A 282 13.46 -21.79 5.86
N THR A 283 13.57 -21.30 4.62
CA THR A 283 12.76 -20.18 4.12
C THR A 283 11.30 -20.47 4.44
N ALA A 284 10.70 -19.71 5.35
CA ALA A 284 9.32 -19.93 5.73
C ALA A 284 8.42 -19.48 4.57
N SER A 285 7.54 -20.36 4.08
CA SER A 285 6.56 -19.98 3.06
C SER A 285 5.50 -19.07 3.69
N GLY A 286 5.48 -17.78 3.35
CA GLY A 286 4.41 -16.87 3.78
C GLY A 286 4.93 -15.55 4.33
N LYS A 287 4.37 -15.12 5.46
CA LYS A 287 4.59 -13.81 6.07
C LYS A 287 5.93 -13.69 6.82
N PHE A 288 6.52 -14.81 7.24
CA PHE A 288 7.78 -14.85 7.98
C PHE A 288 8.94 -15.28 7.08
N SER A 289 10.15 -14.75 7.30
CA SER A 289 11.32 -15.06 6.46
C SER A 289 12.03 -16.35 6.91
N ARG A 290 12.12 -16.59 8.21
CA ARG A 290 12.83 -17.73 8.83
C ARG A 290 11.90 -18.57 9.69
N GLN A 291 12.30 -19.82 9.94
CA GLN A 291 11.63 -20.73 10.85
C GLN A 291 12.58 -21.12 11.99
N LEU A 292 12.08 -21.10 13.23
CA LEU A 292 12.76 -21.64 14.41
C LEU A 292 11.96 -22.84 14.94
N LEU A 293 12.64 -23.94 15.24
CA LEU A 293 12.01 -25.10 15.87
C LEU A 293 12.01 -24.93 17.39
N LEU A 294 10.97 -25.46 18.04
CA LEU A 294 10.84 -25.35 19.49
C LEU A 294 11.90 -26.21 20.21
N THR A 295 12.19 -27.40 19.68
CA THR A 295 13.22 -28.32 20.21
C THR A 295 14.62 -27.70 20.17
N ASP A 296 14.96 -27.01 19.09
CA ASP A 296 16.22 -26.27 18.94
C ASP A 296 16.37 -25.18 20.01
N LEU A 297 15.29 -24.44 20.28
CA LEU A 297 15.27 -23.42 21.32
C LEU A 297 15.40 -24.02 22.73
N GLN A 298 14.92 -25.24 22.97
CA GLN A 298 15.07 -25.94 24.25
C GLN A 298 16.53 -26.37 24.51
N ARG A 299 17.27 -26.72 23.46
CA ARG A 299 18.68 -27.18 23.55
C ARG A 299 19.69 -26.06 23.78
N ARG A 300 19.28 -24.80 23.59
CA ARG A 300 20.15 -23.62 23.72
C ARG A 300 20.77 -23.49 25.13
N PRO A 301 22.12 -23.48 25.27
CA PRO A 301 22.79 -23.45 26.56
C PRO A 301 22.78 -22.09 27.24
N GLU A 302 22.53 -21.00 26.51
CA GLU A 302 22.64 -19.63 27.00
C GLU A 302 21.67 -19.35 28.15
N LYS A 303 22.13 -18.60 29.16
CA LYS A 303 21.36 -18.25 30.36
C LYS A 303 20.16 -17.37 30.01
N ILE A 304 20.32 -16.42 29.09
CA ILE A 304 19.26 -15.51 28.65
C ILE A 304 18.98 -15.70 27.16
N LEU A 305 17.72 -15.98 26.81
CA LEU A 305 17.24 -15.85 25.42
C LEU A 305 16.47 -14.55 25.29
N HIS A 306 16.99 -13.62 24.48
CA HIS A 306 16.40 -12.29 24.33
C HIS A 306 15.86 -12.10 22.91
N PHE A 307 14.54 -11.99 22.78
CA PHE A 307 13.87 -11.81 21.50
C PHE A 307 13.65 -10.32 21.16
N GLY A 308 14.05 -9.89 19.96
CA GLY A 308 13.80 -8.51 19.49
C GLY A 308 12.31 -8.18 19.37
N SER A 309 11.47 -9.14 18.99
CA SER A 309 10.03 -9.00 18.90
C SER A 309 9.30 -10.36 18.89
N LEU A 310 8.39 -10.59 19.83
CA LEU A 310 7.46 -11.73 19.81
C LEU A 310 6.08 -11.36 19.25
N PHE A 311 6.02 -10.28 18.48
CA PHE A 311 4.80 -9.76 17.89
C PHE A 311 4.25 -10.69 16.80
N ALA A 312 2.91 -10.69 16.69
CA ALA A 312 2.04 -11.42 15.76
C ALA A 312 1.42 -12.71 16.34
N THR A 313 0.13 -12.89 16.13
CA THR A 313 -0.61 -14.04 16.71
C THR A 313 -0.23 -15.38 16.07
N ASP A 314 0.34 -15.33 14.87
CA ASP A 314 0.88 -16.46 14.12
C ASP A 314 2.38 -16.67 14.37
N ARG A 315 3.05 -15.85 15.20
CA ARG A 315 4.49 -15.95 15.53
C ARG A 315 4.87 -17.31 16.12
N PHE A 316 3.94 -17.95 16.84
CA PHE A 316 4.10 -19.28 17.41
C PHE A 316 2.98 -20.21 16.92
N GLU A 317 3.33 -21.09 15.98
CA GLU A 317 2.47 -22.12 15.41
C GLU A 317 2.33 -23.33 16.36
N ALA A 318 1.21 -23.40 17.09
CA ALA A 318 0.86 -24.55 17.94
C ALA A 318 0.43 -25.76 17.09
N ARG A 319 1.24 -26.83 17.07
CA ARG A 319 0.91 -28.07 16.34
C ARG A 319 0.44 -29.17 17.27
N SER A 320 1.17 -29.42 18.34
CA SER A 320 0.82 -30.42 19.34
C SER A 320 -0.50 -30.06 20.04
N GLN A 321 -1.20 -31.09 20.50
CA GLN A 321 -2.44 -30.87 21.25
C GLN A 321 -2.17 -30.05 22.53
N ARG A 322 -1.06 -30.35 23.22
CA ARG A 322 -0.59 -29.60 24.39
C ARG A 322 -0.44 -28.11 24.11
N GLN A 323 0.19 -27.72 23.00
CA GLN A 323 0.38 -26.31 22.65
C GLN A 323 -0.92 -25.60 22.25
N LYS A 324 -1.87 -26.33 21.65
CA LYS A 324 -3.20 -25.79 21.32
C LYS A 324 -4.04 -25.55 22.57
N ASP A 325 -4.05 -26.52 23.48
CA ASP A 325 -4.77 -26.43 24.76
C ASP A 325 -4.19 -25.29 25.58
N LEU A 326 -2.86 -25.18 25.64
CA LEU A 326 -2.18 -24.09 26.34
C LEU A 326 -2.50 -22.71 25.75
N LYS A 327 -2.50 -22.58 24.41
CA LYS A 327 -2.90 -21.34 23.73
C LYS A 327 -4.33 -20.95 24.07
N GLN A 328 -5.25 -21.92 24.04
CA GLN A 328 -6.66 -21.68 24.34
C GLN A 328 -6.87 -21.32 25.81
N TYR A 329 -6.15 -21.99 26.71
CA TYR A 329 -6.18 -21.71 28.14
C TYR A 329 -5.68 -20.29 28.44
N ILE A 330 -4.48 -19.90 27.98
CA ILE A 330 -3.93 -18.55 28.21
C ILE A 330 -4.90 -17.48 27.67
N SER A 331 -5.37 -17.64 26.44
CA SER A 331 -6.29 -16.67 25.83
C SER A 331 -7.63 -16.54 26.57
N LYS A 332 -8.13 -17.63 27.17
CA LYS A 332 -9.36 -17.60 28.00
C LYS A 332 -9.13 -17.02 29.39
N SER A 333 -7.96 -17.23 29.97
CA SER A 333 -7.63 -16.77 31.32
C SER A 333 -7.22 -15.28 31.36
N MET A 334 -6.83 -14.69 30.22
CA MET A 334 -6.49 -13.26 30.07
C MET A 334 -7.74 -12.35 30.00
N GLY A 335 -8.66 -12.48 30.97
CA GLY A 335 -9.83 -11.61 31.11
C GLY A 335 -9.50 -10.30 31.86
N LEU A 336 -10.22 -9.22 31.54
CA LEU A 336 -10.11 -7.95 32.28
C LEU A 336 -10.53 -8.15 33.75
N TRP A 337 -9.67 -7.71 34.67
CA TRP A 337 -9.85 -7.86 36.12
C TRP A 337 -10.06 -6.52 36.86
N ASN A 338 -9.71 -5.40 36.24
CA ASN A 338 -9.78 -4.08 36.87
C ASN A 338 -11.22 -3.72 37.30
N GLN A 339 -11.47 -3.59 38.59
CA GLN A 339 -12.82 -3.40 39.13
C GLN A 339 -13.48 -2.11 38.64
N ALA A 340 -12.74 -1.01 38.49
CA ALA A 340 -13.32 0.23 37.99
C ALA A 340 -13.86 0.10 36.55
N ILE A 341 -13.14 -0.60 35.67
CA ILE A 341 -13.64 -0.89 34.31
C ILE A 341 -14.85 -1.81 34.38
N LEU A 342 -14.82 -2.83 35.24
CA LEU A 342 -15.91 -3.80 35.37
C LEU A 342 -17.19 -3.16 35.93
N ASP A 343 -17.08 -2.26 36.90
CA ASP A 343 -18.19 -1.54 37.50
C ASP A 343 -18.77 -0.52 36.54
N ALA A 344 -17.92 0.26 35.83
CA ALA A 344 -18.37 1.15 34.77
C ALA A 344 -19.07 0.37 33.63
N THR A 345 -18.53 -0.79 33.24
CA THR A 345 -19.18 -1.67 32.24
C THR A 345 -20.53 -2.18 32.76
N ARG A 346 -20.62 -2.57 34.04
CA ARG A 346 -21.86 -3.06 34.65
C ARG A 346 -22.94 -1.96 34.71
N MET A 347 -22.57 -0.73 35.04
CA MET A 347 -23.50 0.40 35.00
C MET A 347 -24.04 0.65 33.60
N ALA A 348 -23.19 0.59 32.57
CA ALA A 348 -23.63 0.71 31.19
C ALA A 348 -24.56 -0.44 30.80
N GLU A 349 -24.29 -1.68 31.23
CA GLU A 349 -25.18 -2.83 31.01
C GLU A 349 -26.54 -2.66 31.68
N ASP A 350 -26.57 -2.25 32.94
CA ASP A 350 -27.80 -1.98 33.68
C ASP A 350 -28.64 -0.91 32.97
N GLN A 351 -27.98 0.12 32.43
CA GLN A 351 -28.63 1.17 31.63
C GLN A 351 -29.18 0.62 30.30
N ILE A 352 -28.44 -0.24 29.60
CA ILE A 352 -28.94 -0.92 28.39
C ILE A 352 -30.14 -1.81 28.72
N ASP A 353 -30.13 -2.50 29.85
CA ASP A 353 -31.23 -3.35 30.29
C ASP A 353 -32.49 -2.55 30.62
N VAL A 354 -32.34 -1.34 31.19
CA VAL A 354 -33.45 -0.39 31.36
C VAL A 354 -33.99 0.03 30.00
N TRP A 355 -33.14 0.46 29.07
CA TRP A 355 -33.57 0.85 27.71
C TRP A 355 -34.20 -0.30 26.92
N SER A 356 -33.70 -1.52 27.08
CA SER A 356 -34.26 -2.75 26.51
C SER A 356 -35.71 -2.95 26.95
N LYS A 357 -35.99 -2.78 28.25
CA LYS A 357 -37.33 -2.90 28.83
C LYS A 357 -38.26 -1.77 28.38
N GLU A 358 -37.76 -0.54 28.34
CA GLU A 358 -38.56 0.63 27.94
C GLU A 358 -38.90 0.69 26.45
N THR A 359 -38.03 0.16 25.59
CA THR A 359 -38.22 0.20 24.13
C THR A 359 -39.00 -0.99 23.58
N GLY A 360 -39.26 -2.03 24.38
CA GLY A 360 -40.14 -3.15 24.02
C GLY A 360 -39.65 -3.97 22.82
N ARG A 361 -38.34 -4.23 22.73
CA ARG A 361 -37.71 -4.87 21.56
C ARG A 361 -38.06 -6.35 21.43
N LEU A 362 -37.94 -6.85 20.19
CA LEU A 362 -38.23 -8.23 19.80
C LEU A 362 -37.41 -9.28 20.59
N ALA A 363 -36.16 -8.96 20.94
CA ALA A 363 -35.27 -9.81 21.71
C ALA A 363 -34.67 -9.03 22.90
N PRO A 364 -34.57 -9.63 24.10
CA PRO A 364 -33.93 -9.00 25.24
C PRO A 364 -32.40 -8.94 25.05
N GLY A 365 -31.79 -7.81 25.42
CA GLY A 365 -30.35 -7.57 25.35
C GLY A 365 -29.92 -6.89 24.05
N PHE A 366 -28.60 -6.79 23.82
CA PHE A 366 -28.02 -6.09 22.67
C PHE A 366 -27.01 -6.95 21.89
N LEU A 367 -26.76 -6.56 20.65
CA LEU A 367 -25.72 -7.12 19.78
C LEU A 367 -24.44 -6.28 19.88
N GLY A 368 -23.29 -6.93 20.05
CA GLY A 368 -22.00 -6.28 20.10
C GLY A 368 -21.33 -6.25 18.73
N ALA A 369 -20.81 -5.09 18.33
CA ALA A 369 -19.99 -4.95 17.13
C ALA A 369 -18.72 -4.15 17.46
N HIS A 370 -17.60 -4.49 16.83
CA HIS A 370 -16.38 -3.70 16.92
C HIS A 370 -15.86 -3.33 15.53
N LEU A 371 -15.83 -2.04 15.20
CA LEU A 371 -15.43 -1.49 13.91
C LEU A 371 -14.17 -0.63 14.03
N ARG A 372 -13.10 -1.05 13.34
CA ARG A 372 -11.83 -0.33 13.27
C ARG A 372 -11.69 0.39 11.92
N THR A 373 -11.33 1.68 11.96
CA THR A 373 -11.42 2.59 10.79
C THR A 373 -10.20 3.49 10.59
N GLU A 374 -9.37 3.75 11.59
CA GLU A 374 -8.43 4.88 11.52
C GLU A 374 -6.94 4.56 11.25
N ASP A 375 -6.53 3.30 11.06
CA ASP A 375 -5.11 2.97 10.88
C ASP A 375 -4.77 2.14 9.63
N GLY A 376 -4.02 2.76 8.71
CA GLY A 376 -3.28 2.11 7.62
C GLY A 376 -4.12 1.22 6.71
N ILE A 377 -4.13 -0.09 6.97
CA ILE A 377 -4.87 -1.08 6.18
C ILE A 377 -6.38 -1.05 6.50
N PHE A 378 -6.75 -0.66 7.72
CA PHE A 378 -8.14 -0.71 8.18
C PHE A 378 -8.97 0.45 7.64
N GLU A 379 -8.38 1.62 7.43
CA GLU A 379 -9.03 2.76 6.76
C GLU A 379 -9.49 2.39 5.34
N LYS A 380 -8.62 1.75 4.56
CA LYS A 380 -8.95 1.27 3.21
C LYS A 380 -9.99 0.14 3.20
N GLY A 381 -10.05 -0.65 4.27
CA GLY A 381 -10.95 -1.80 4.40
C GLY A 381 -12.27 -1.50 5.14
N ALA A 382 -12.42 -0.31 5.70
CA ALA A 382 -13.54 0.04 6.59
C ALA A 382 -14.92 -0.15 5.94
N PRO A 383 -15.17 0.23 4.66
CA PRO A 383 -16.46 -0.02 4.00
C PRO A 383 -16.79 -1.51 3.88
N MET A 384 -15.80 -2.35 3.57
CA MET A 384 -16.01 -3.80 3.45
C MET A 384 -16.28 -4.46 4.80
N ASN A 385 -15.57 -4.03 5.86
CA ASN A 385 -15.79 -4.53 7.21
C ASN A 385 -17.18 -4.12 7.73
N LEU A 386 -17.59 -2.88 7.47
CA LEU A 386 -18.93 -2.41 7.80
C LEU A 386 -20.01 -3.22 7.08
N GLN A 387 -19.84 -3.52 5.80
CA GLN A 387 -20.77 -4.36 5.04
C GLN A 387 -20.88 -5.78 5.61
N ARG A 388 -19.77 -6.36 6.12
CA ARG A 388 -19.80 -7.66 6.81
C ARG A 388 -20.60 -7.61 8.10
N ILE A 389 -20.45 -6.55 8.89
CA ILE A 389 -21.24 -6.33 10.11
C ILE A 389 -22.72 -6.21 9.74
N VAL A 390 -23.08 -5.44 8.71
CA VAL A 390 -24.47 -5.31 8.22
C VAL A 390 -25.06 -6.67 7.81
N SER A 391 -24.30 -7.48 7.08
CA SER A 391 -24.75 -8.83 6.68
C SER A 391 -25.00 -9.72 7.90
N TRP A 392 -24.07 -9.73 8.86
CA TRP A 392 -24.20 -10.48 10.09
C TRP A 392 -25.40 -10.03 10.94
N LEU A 393 -25.63 -8.72 11.07
CA LEU A 393 -26.80 -8.17 11.76
C LEU A 393 -28.11 -8.64 11.09
N GLY A 394 -28.16 -8.66 9.76
CA GLY A 394 -29.31 -9.18 9.02
C GLY A 394 -29.62 -10.64 9.34
N GLU A 395 -28.61 -11.48 9.55
CA GLU A 395 -28.79 -12.87 9.99
C GLU A 395 -29.28 -12.97 11.44
N MET A 396 -28.75 -12.14 12.34
CA MET A 396 -29.17 -12.11 13.75
C MET A 396 -30.63 -11.66 13.89
N VAL A 397 -31.06 -10.65 13.15
CA VAL A 397 -32.46 -10.18 13.14
C VAL A 397 -33.41 -11.29 12.65
N LYS A 398 -33.02 -12.04 11.61
CA LYS A 398 -33.80 -13.21 11.15
C LYS A 398 -33.93 -14.26 12.25
N GLN A 399 -32.85 -14.54 12.97
CA GLN A 399 -32.85 -15.50 14.07
C GLN A 399 -33.76 -15.04 15.23
N ASP A 400 -33.78 -13.74 15.52
CA ASP A 400 -34.64 -13.18 16.59
C ASP A 400 -36.12 -13.23 16.23
N ARG A 401 -36.48 -12.93 14.98
CA ARG A 401 -37.86 -13.11 14.48
C ARG A 401 -38.35 -14.55 14.62
N GLN A 402 -37.48 -15.51 14.31
CA GLN A 402 -37.80 -16.94 14.47
C GLN A 402 -37.99 -17.31 15.95
N ARG A 403 -37.18 -16.79 16.87
CA ARG A 403 -37.33 -17.04 18.31
C ARG A 403 -38.56 -16.37 18.90
N TYR A 404 -38.86 -15.15 18.50
CA TYR A 404 -40.03 -14.40 18.97
C TYR A 404 -41.33 -15.04 18.50
N SER A 405 -41.44 -15.40 17.21
CA SER A 405 -42.60 -16.14 16.72
C SER A 405 -42.79 -17.47 17.47
N ALA A 406 -41.72 -18.23 17.73
CA ALA A 406 -41.81 -19.46 18.52
C ALA A 406 -42.25 -19.22 19.99
N SER A 407 -41.82 -18.12 20.62
CA SER A 407 -42.18 -17.79 22.00
C SER A 407 -43.63 -17.28 22.14
N LEU A 408 -44.11 -16.52 21.14
CA LEU A 408 -45.48 -16.00 21.07
C LEU A 408 -46.49 -17.13 20.86
N MET A 409 -46.13 -18.12 20.03
CA MET A 409 -46.91 -19.35 19.85
C MET A 409 -46.96 -20.19 21.15
N ARG A 410 -45.88 -20.25 21.93
CA ARG A 410 -45.89 -20.92 23.26
C ARG A 410 -46.75 -20.17 24.28
N ARG A 411 -46.72 -18.83 24.32
CA ARG A 411 -47.54 -18.03 25.23
C ARG A 411 -49.04 -18.14 24.91
N ARG A 412 -49.43 -18.14 23.62
CA ARG A 412 -50.82 -18.41 23.20
C ARG A 412 -51.32 -19.81 23.61
N ARG A 413 -50.43 -20.81 23.68
CA ARG A 413 -50.77 -22.16 24.19
C ARG A 413 -50.90 -22.22 25.72
N ALA A 414 -50.23 -21.33 26.45
CA ALA A 414 -50.20 -21.34 27.92
C ALA A 414 -51.31 -20.48 28.57
N ASP A 415 -51.77 -19.41 27.93
CA ASP A 415 -52.89 -18.59 28.41
C ASP A 415 -53.81 -18.14 27.25
N PRO A 416 -54.96 -18.80 27.04
CA PRO A 416 -55.88 -18.51 25.94
C PRO A 416 -56.64 -17.18 26.05
N LYS A 417 -56.54 -16.45 27.18
CA LYS A 417 -57.35 -15.25 27.45
C LYS A 417 -56.59 -13.93 27.44
N ALA A 418 -55.27 -13.94 27.17
CA ALA A 418 -54.50 -12.70 27.05
C ALA A 418 -54.95 -11.87 25.83
N ALA A 419 -55.23 -10.58 26.04
CA ALA A 419 -55.73 -9.67 25.01
C ALA A 419 -54.76 -9.52 23.82
N PRO A 420 -55.26 -9.26 22.59
CA PRO A 420 -54.42 -9.12 21.42
C PRO A 420 -53.57 -7.85 21.54
N VAL A 421 -52.26 -8.00 21.65
CA VAL A 421 -51.31 -6.92 21.39
C VAL A 421 -51.41 -6.60 19.89
N GLN A 422 -51.69 -5.35 19.53
CA GLN A 422 -51.90 -4.91 18.16
C GLN A 422 -50.79 -5.42 17.22
N ASP A 423 -51.20 -6.21 16.23
CA ASP A 423 -50.35 -6.71 15.15
C ASP A 423 -49.88 -5.52 14.28
N LEU A 424 -48.63 -5.11 14.45
CA LEU A 424 -47.95 -4.28 13.45
C LEU A 424 -47.58 -5.20 12.27
N ALA A 425 -48.34 -5.08 11.18
CA ALA A 425 -48.03 -5.72 9.91
C ALA A 425 -46.62 -5.29 9.42
N PRO A 426 -45.88 -6.18 8.74
CA PRO A 426 -44.52 -5.89 8.30
C PRO A 426 -44.50 -4.81 7.21
N ALA A 427 -43.79 -3.70 7.45
CA ALA A 427 -43.47 -2.75 6.40
C ALA A 427 -42.34 -3.31 5.50
N PRO A 428 -42.42 -3.18 4.16
CA PRO A 428 -41.39 -3.66 3.26
C PRO A 428 -40.10 -2.84 3.41
N ILE A 429 -38.95 -3.54 3.39
CA ILE A 429 -37.61 -2.94 3.38
C ILE A 429 -37.41 -2.24 2.01
N PRO A 430 -36.99 -0.95 1.96
CA PRO A 430 -36.65 -0.31 0.70
C PRO A 430 -35.43 -0.98 0.06
N ILE A 431 -35.59 -1.53 -1.13
CA ILE A 431 -34.51 -2.04 -1.97
C ILE A 431 -33.78 -0.83 -2.57
N PRO A 432 -32.43 -0.73 -2.54
CA PRO A 432 -31.73 0.36 -3.19
C PRO A 432 -31.94 0.28 -4.71
N ALA A 433 -32.49 1.35 -5.29
CA ALA A 433 -32.65 1.49 -6.73
C ALA A 433 -31.27 1.52 -7.41
N GLN A 434 -31.12 0.73 -8.48
CA GLN A 434 -29.93 0.75 -9.32
C GLN A 434 -29.71 2.13 -9.96
N PRO A 435 -28.46 2.59 -10.12
CA PRO A 435 -28.20 3.85 -10.83
C PRO A 435 -28.57 3.71 -12.32
N PRO A 436 -29.26 4.69 -12.92
CA PRO A 436 -29.63 4.63 -14.33
C PRO A 436 -28.41 4.85 -15.23
N GLN A 437 -28.29 4.03 -16.29
CA GLN A 437 -27.34 4.27 -17.38
C GLN A 437 -27.85 5.40 -18.31
N PRO A 438 -26.93 6.13 -18.98
CA PRO A 438 -27.24 7.42 -19.60
C PRO A 438 -27.80 7.29 -21.02
N ALA A 439 -28.86 8.05 -21.31
CA ALA A 439 -29.31 8.36 -22.67
C ALA A 439 -29.09 9.86 -22.97
N ALA A 440 -28.92 10.14 -24.27
CA ALA A 440 -28.15 11.25 -24.84
C ALA A 440 -28.86 12.62 -24.96
N GLN A 441 -28.02 13.67 -25.12
CA GLN A 441 -28.21 14.95 -25.84
C GLN A 441 -29.06 16.09 -25.22
N GLN A 442 -28.41 17.19 -24.76
CA GLN A 442 -28.13 18.49 -25.44
C GLN A 442 -27.74 19.59 -24.40
N PRO A 443 -27.00 20.66 -24.78
CA PRO A 443 -26.29 21.54 -23.83
C PRO A 443 -27.17 22.67 -23.25
N PRO A 444 -26.96 23.12 -22.00
CA PRO A 444 -27.73 24.22 -21.43
C PRO A 444 -27.08 25.58 -21.68
N THR A 445 -27.89 26.50 -22.18
CA THR A 445 -27.70 27.96 -22.17
C THR A 445 -27.89 28.54 -20.77
N LEU A 446 -27.04 29.52 -20.42
CA LEU A 446 -27.10 30.34 -19.20
C LEU A 446 -28.37 31.19 -19.10
N PRO A 447 -28.80 31.53 -17.87
CA PRO A 447 -29.29 32.89 -17.61
C PRO A 447 -28.64 33.57 -16.39
N GLN A 448 -28.53 34.89 -16.53
CA GLN A 448 -27.90 35.88 -15.67
C GLN A 448 -28.72 36.26 -14.43
N ALA A 449 -28.02 36.84 -13.45
CA ALA A 449 -28.54 37.43 -12.22
C ALA A 449 -29.26 38.78 -12.44
N PRO A 450 -30.09 39.21 -11.47
CA PRO A 450 -30.21 40.64 -11.18
C PRO A 450 -30.12 40.98 -9.67
N ALA A 451 -29.49 42.12 -9.41
CA ALA A 451 -29.50 42.86 -8.14
C ALA A 451 -30.48 44.07 -8.25
N PRO A 452 -30.57 45.03 -7.30
CA PRO A 452 -31.67 45.06 -6.33
C PRO A 452 -32.42 46.41 -6.26
N THR A 453 -33.28 46.50 -5.23
CA THR A 453 -33.66 47.68 -4.41
C THR A 453 -34.90 48.54 -4.70
N SER A 454 -35.53 48.86 -3.55
CA SER A 454 -36.24 50.07 -3.12
C SER A 454 -37.77 50.03 -3.20
N SER A 455 -38.55 50.51 -2.24
CA SER A 455 -38.36 51.00 -0.85
C SER A 455 -39.74 51.49 -0.37
N ILE A 456 -39.85 51.74 0.94
CA ILE A 456 -40.77 52.65 1.64
C ILE A 456 -41.95 51.99 2.39
N SER A 457 -41.67 51.78 3.68
CA SER A 457 -42.50 51.63 4.89
C SER A 457 -43.30 52.91 5.22
N PRO A 458 -43.80 53.20 6.46
CA PRO A 458 -44.08 52.38 7.65
C PRO A 458 -45.45 52.69 8.32
N SER A 459 -45.87 51.90 9.30
CA SER A 459 -46.08 52.39 10.69
C SER A 459 -46.67 51.32 11.62
N THR A 460 -45.95 51.09 12.73
CA THR A 460 -46.42 50.74 14.09
C THR A 460 -47.16 49.41 14.27
N THR A 461 -46.64 48.46 15.06
CA THR A 461 -46.30 48.64 16.49
C THR A 461 -45.16 47.68 16.89
N THR A 462 -43.92 48.16 17.00
CA THR A 462 -43.15 48.49 18.24
C THR A 462 -42.77 47.24 19.06
N THR A 463 -41.60 46.61 18.89
CA THR A 463 -40.19 47.04 19.11
C THR A 463 -39.87 47.29 20.60
N THR A 464 -39.02 46.46 21.21
CA THR A 464 -37.62 46.83 21.55
C THR A 464 -36.84 45.67 22.17
N THR A 465 -35.82 45.26 21.43
CA THR A 465 -34.43 44.95 21.81
C THR A 465 -34.12 44.76 23.30
N THR A 466 -33.81 43.51 23.66
CA THR A 466 -33.03 43.16 24.86
C THR A 466 -32.19 41.92 24.58
N THR A 467 -30.92 42.01 24.93
CA THR A 467 -29.93 40.95 25.09
C THR A 467 -30.51 39.71 25.78
N ILE A 468 -30.55 38.57 25.07
CA ILE A 468 -30.75 37.23 25.67
C ILE A 468 -29.89 36.21 24.89
N GLU A 469 -29.13 35.46 25.69
CA GLU A 469 -28.35 34.22 25.56
C GLU A 469 -28.55 33.29 24.34
N PRO A 470 -27.54 32.43 24.03
CA PRO A 470 -27.64 31.45 22.96
C PRO A 470 -28.70 30.40 23.32
N ASN A 471 -29.91 30.52 22.78
CA ASN A 471 -30.93 29.49 22.93
C ASN A 471 -30.53 28.22 22.15
N SER A 472 -30.42 27.15 22.93
CA SER A 472 -30.41 25.75 22.55
C SER A 472 -31.58 25.41 21.61
N ASP A 473 -31.33 24.47 20.69
CA ASP A 473 -32.26 23.45 20.18
C ASP A 473 -32.06 23.16 18.68
N ASN A 474 -30.87 22.64 18.37
CA ASN A 474 -30.75 21.51 17.43
C ASN A 474 -30.07 20.38 18.21
N ALA A 475 -30.68 19.97 19.33
CA ALA A 475 -30.19 18.82 20.08
C ALA A 475 -30.34 17.58 19.20
N ILE A 476 -29.22 16.90 18.91
CA ILE A 476 -29.24 15.57 18.29
C ILE A 476 -30.17 14.70 19.16
N PRO A 477 -31.23 14.08 18.60
CA PRO A 477 -32.21 13.32 19.38
C PRO A 477 -31.53 12.32 20.31
N THR A 478 -32.07 12.05 21.50
CA THR A 478 -31.46 11.08 22.40
C THR A 478 -31.48 9.67 21.79
N PHE A 479 -30.63 8.74 22.25
CA PHE A 479 -30.67 7.34 21.78
C PHE A 479 -32.08 6.75 21.90
N LEU A 480 -32.75 7.04 23.02
CA LEU A 480 -34.07 6.53 23.32
C LEU A 480 -35.14 7.07 22.37
N GLU A 481 -35.09 8.35 22.00
CA GLU A 481 -35.98 8.96 21.01
C GLU A 481 -35.81 8.31 19.62
N ARG A 482 -34.56 8.18 19.14
CA ARG A 482 -34.27 7.53 17.86
C ARG A 482 -34.73 6.09 17.84
N CYS A 483 -34.47 5.38 18.93
CA CYS A 483 -34.82 3.98 19.00
C CYS A 483 -36.35 3.83 19.06
N ARG A 484 -37.07 4.61 19.88
CA ARG A 484 -38.56 4.61 19.91
C ARG A 484 -39.20 4.95 18.57
N ALA A 485 -38.58 5.83 17.77
CA ALA A 485 -39.04 6.16 16.42
C ALA A 485 -38.80 5.05 15.38
N SER A 486 -38.03 4.00 15.71
CA SER A 486 -37.70 2.91 14.80
C SER A 486 -38.63 1.70 14.95
N PRO A 487 -38.76 0.85 13.90
CA PRO A 487 -39.58 -0.36 13.97
C PRO A 487 -39.20 -1.27 15.16
N PRO A 488 -40.17 -1.96 15.79
CA PRO A 488 -39.89 -2.84 16.94
C PRO A 488 -38.95 -4.01 16.62
N GLU A 489 -38.78 -4.32 15.33
CA GLU A 489 -37.89 -5.36 14.81
C GLU A 489 -36.42 -4.90 14.67
N SER A 490 -36.15 -3.60 14.80
CA SER A 490 -34.77 -3.08 14.77
C SER A 490 -34.00 -3.57 16.00
N PRO A 491 -32.85 -4.24 15.81
CA PRO A 491 -32.06 -4.75 16.92
C PRO A 491 -31.37 -3.59 17.68
N MET A 492 -31.18 -3.76 18.98
CA MET A 492 -30.28 -2.89 19.74
C MET A 492 -28.83 -3.32 19.50
N ILE A 493 -28.00 -2.38 19.07
CA ILE A 493 -26.60 -2.63 18.74
C ILE A 493 -25.74 -1.72 19.59
N PHE A 494 -24.74 -2.27 20.26
CA PHE A 494 -23.63 -1.51 20.80
C PHE A 494 -22.44 -1.66 19.85
N MET A 495 -21.92 -0.54 19.34
CA MET A 495 -20.78 -0.53 18.42
C MET A 495 -19.58 0.16 19.06
N ALA A 496 -18.56 -0.62 19.39
CA ALA A 496 -17.24 -0.10 19.76
C ALA A 496 -16.48 0.33 18.49
N THR A 497 -15.96 1.55 18.47
CA THR A 497 -15.26 2.08 17.28
C THR A 497 -14.22 3.13 17.64
N ASP A 498 -13.16 3.19 16.83
CA ASP A 498 -12.08 4.18 16.97
C ASP A 498 -12.44 5.57 16.40
N VAL A 499 -13.65 5.74 15.84
CA VAL A 499 -14.13 7.02 15.33
C VAL A 499 -14.48 7.97 16.49
N HIS A 500 -13.82 9.12 16.58
CA HIS A 500 -14.04 10.10 17.66
C HIS A 500 -15.48 10.66 17.72
N GLN A 501 -16.18 10.75 16.58
CA GLN A 501 -17.60 11.15 16.54
C GLN A 501 -18.40 10.22 15.60
N PRO A 502 -18.81 9.04 16.07
CA PRO A 502 -19.43 8.02 15.22
C PRO A 502 -20.72 8.49 14.55
N ARG A 503 -21.46 9.39 15.20
CA ARG A 503 -22.76 9.90 14.74
C ARG A 503 -22.67 10.95 13.64
N SER A 504 -21.58 11.70 13.53
CA SER A 504 -21.34 12.68 12.46
C SER A 504 -20.49 12.11 11.31
N ALA A 505 -19.87 10.94 11.50
CA ALA A 505 -18.96 10.33 10.53
C ALA A 505 -19.69 9.87 9.25
N PRO A 506 -19.26 10.34 8.05
CA PRO A 506 -19.89 9.97 6.78
C PRO A 506 -19.94 8.46 6.51
N LEU A 507 -18.92 7.70 6.96
CA LEU A 507 -18.84 6.25 6.80
C LEU A 507 -20.01 5.50 7.45
N LEU A 508 -20.46 5.98 8.61
CA LEU A 508 -21.50 5.33 9.42
C LEU A 508 -22.91 5.85 9.14
N GLN A 509 -23.08 6.92 8.37
CA GLN A 509 -24.41 7.48 8.06
C GLN A 509 -25.34 6.44 7.41
N GLY A 510 -24.83 5.68 6.43
CA GLY A 510 -25.60 4.58 5.81
C GLY A 510 -25.95 3.46 6.79
N PHE A 511 -25.09 3.19 7.77
CA PHE A 511 -25.34 2.19 8.81
C PHE A 511 -26.38 2.66 9.82
N LEU A 512 -26.25 3.91 10.30
CA LEU A 512 -27.12 4.49 11.32
C LEU A 512 -28.54 4.78 10.81
N THR A 513 -28.68 5.06 9.51
CA THR A 513 -29.99 5.16 8.86
C THR A 513 -30.69 3.80 8.77
N GLN A 514 -29.94 2.73 8.51
CA GLN A 514 -30.48 1.36 8.49
C GLN A 514 -30.75 0.80 9.90
N PHE A 515 -29.90 1.13 10.87
CA PHE A 515 -29.95 0.65 12.25
C PHE A 515 -29.95 1.81 13.25
N PRO A 516 -31.09 2.51 13.41
CA PRO A 516 -31.20 3.70 14.28
C PRO A 516 -31.04 3.41 15.78
N CYS A 517 -31.32 2.18 16.24
CA CYS A 517 -31.07 1.71 17.60
C CYS A 517 -29.60 1.30 17.83
N THR A 518 -28.66 2.10 17.33
CA THR A 518 -27.22 1.90 17.58
C THR A 518 -26.73 2.83 18.68
N MET A 519 -26.12 2.24 19.69
CA MET A 519 -25.48 2.87 20.85
C MET A 519 -23.97 2.93 20.63
N PHE A 520 -23.39 4.02 21.10
CA PHE A 520 -21.94 4.22 21.23
C PHE A 520 -21.63 4.56 22.68
N LEU A 521 -20.36 4.48 23.07
CA LEU A 521 -19.95 4.80 24.42
C LEU A 521 -20.37 6.22 24.86
N SER A 522 -20.39 7.18 23.93
CA SER A 522 -20.84 8.56 24.18
C SER A 522 -22.28 8.70 24.71
N ASP A 523 -23.11 7.65 24.61
CA ASP A 523 -24.46 7.63 25.17
C ASP A 523 -24.49 7.30 26.69
N PHE A 524 -23.36 6.91 27.30
CA PHE A 524 -23.23 6.40 28.68
C PHE A 524 -22.46 7.35 29.63
N ARG A 525 -22.85 8.62 29.70
CA ARG A 525 -22.11 9.67 30.46
C ARG A 525 -21.85 9.35 31.94
N ASP A 526 -22.81 8.72 32.64
CA ASP A 526 -22.66 8.41 34.07
C ASP A 526 -21.64 7.30 34.33
N SER A 527 -21.44 6.40 33.35
CA SER A 527 -20.44 5.33 33.43
C SER A 527 -19.03 5.86 33.16
N ASP A 528 -18.90 6.84 32.25
CA ASP A 528 -17.63 7.49 31.94
C ASP A 528 -17.07 8.25 33.15
N ALA A 529 -17.93 8.89 33.94
CA ALA A 529 -17.57 9.67 35.14
C ALA A 529 -16.81 8.86 36.20
N LEU A 530 -17.04 7.53 36.30
CA LEU A 530 -16.29 6.66 37.21
C LEU A 530 -14.80 6.55 36.86
N LEU A 531 -14.47 6.68 35.58
CA LEU A 531 -13.12 6.49 35.07
C LEU A 531 -12.33 7.81 35.01
N GLU A 532 -13.01 8.95 34.93
CA GLU A 532 -12.42 10.28 34.67
C GLU A 532 -11.33 10.68 35.68
N ASN A 533 -11.47 10.28 36.94
CA ASN A 533 -10.58 10.70 38.02
C ASN A 533 -9.50 9.68 38.38
N ILE A 534 -9.46 8.52 37.71
CA ILE A 534 -8.50 7.46 38.02
C ILE A 534 -7.11 7.86 37.53
N ARG A 535 -6.11 7.79 38.41
CA ARG A 535 -4.71 8.10 38.11
C ARG A 535 -3.82 6.91 38.38
N ASN A 536 -2.75 6.77 37.59
CA ASN A 536 -1.76 5.73 37.81
C ASN A 536 -1.06 5.97 39.16
N PRO A 537 -1.01 4.98 40.07
CA PRO A 537 -0.31 5.13 41.35
C PRO A 537 1.19 5.40 41.21
N VAL A 538 1.83 4.90 40.14
CA VAL A 538 3.28 5.02 39.92
C VAL A 538 3.67 6.46 39.57
N ASP A 539 3.04 7.04 38.54
CA ASP A 539 3.46 8.31 37.93
C ASP A 539 2.36 9.39 37.88
N ASN A 540 1.19 9.14 38.49
CA ASN A 540 0.04 10.05 38.59
C ASN A 540 -0.60 10.50 37.27
N VAL A 541 -0.28 9.83 36.17
CA VAL A 541 -0.89 10.11 34.86
C VAL A 541 -2.36 9.70 34.89
N LEU A 542 -3.22 10.50 34.28
CA LEU A 542 -4.65 10.20 34.16
C LEU A 542 -4.86 8.92 33.33
N MET A 543 -5.58 7.95 33.89
CA MET A 543 -5.78 6.64 33.26
C MET A 543 -7.01 6.58 32.34
N TRP A 544 -7.93 7.53 32.49
CA TRP A 544 -9.17 7.62 31.70
C TRP A 544 -8.97 7.42 30.18
N PRO A 545 -8.02 8.09 29.49
CA PRO A 545 -7.85 7.95 28.04
C PRO A 545 -7.48 6.52 27.59
N TYR A 546 -6.91 5.72 28.49
CA TYR A 546 -6.48 4.34 28.23
C TYR A 546 -7.55 3.32 28.64
N MET A 547 -8.28 3.61 29.73
CA MET A 547 -9.32 2.72 30.28
C MET A 547 -10.60 2.77 29.46
N ILE A 548 -10.94 3.93 28.87
CA ILE A 548 -12.18 4.11 28.11
C ILE A 548 -12.28 3.16 26.90
N ALA A 549 -11.18 2.96 26.16
CA ALA A 549 -11.15 2.03 25.03
C ALA A 549 -11.28 0.55 25.46
N LEU A 550 -10.79 0.21 26.66
CA LEU A 550 -10.94 -1.13 27.23
C LEU A 550 -12.38 -1.37 27.71
N MET A 551 -13.01 -0.37 28.31
CA MET A 551 -14.42 -0.39 28.66
C MET A 551 -15.30 -0.56 27.41
N ASP A 552 -15.04 0.23 26.35
CA ASP A 552 -15.76 0.14 25.07
C ASP A 552 -15.71 -1.27 24.47
N ALA A 553 -14.50 -1.84 24.38
CA ALA A 553 -14.31 -3.20 23.87
C ALA A 553 -14.96 -4.27 24.77
N ASN A 554 -14.89 -4.10 26.10
CA ASN A 554 -15.48 -5.03 27.06
C ASN A 554 -17.00 -5.03 26.98
N LEU A 555 -17.62 -3.85 26.91
CA LEU A 555 -19.06 -3.70 26.77
C LEU A 555 -19.56 -4.30 25.45
N ALA A 556 -18.85 -4.10 24.34
CA ALA A 556 -19.19 -4.76 23.08
C ALA A 556 -19.10 -6.29 23.17
N ALA A 557 -18.08 -6.82 23.86
CA ALA A 557 -17.90 -8.27 24.02
C ALA A 557 -19.00 -8.93 24.89
N LYS A 558 -19.66 -8.18 25.76
CA LYS A 558 -20.79 -8.64 26.60
C LYS A 558 -22.11 -8.76 25.84
N GLY A 559 -22.19 -8.23 24.62
CA GLY A 559 -23.34 -8.41 23.75
C GLY A 559 -23.67 -9.90 23.54
N ARG A 560 -24.95 -10.24 23.37
CA ARG A 560 -25.42 -11.63 23.20
C ARG A 560 -24.66 -12.36 22.08
N PHE A 561 -24.35 -11.62 21.02
CA PHE A 561 -23.43 -12.03 19.99
C PHE A 561 -22.49 -10.88 19.68
N PHE A 562 -21.25 -11.19 19.32
CA PHE A 562 -20.21 -10.21 19.05
C PHE A 562 -19.56 -10.42 17.68
N GLN A 563 -19.45 -9.36 16.89
CA GLN A 563 -18.73 -9.36 15.61
C GLN A 563 -17.67 -8.26 15.58
N GLY A 564 -16.39 -8.65 15.60
CA GLY A 564 -15.26 -7.73 15.51
C GLY A 564 -14.64 -7.62 14.12
N THR A 565 -13.80 -6.60 13.97
CA THR A 565 -12.96 -6.35 12.79
C THR A 565 -11.57 -6.99 12.94
N ASP A 566 -11.35 -8.30 12.68
CA ASP A 566 -10.08 -8.74 12.05
C ASP A 566 -9.95 -10.22 11.58
N ARG A 567 -9.26 -10.36 10.44
CA ARG A 567 -8.03 -11.13 10.11
C ARG A 567 -8.01 -11.44 8.61
N ARG A 568 -6.98 -10.93 7.92
CA ARG A 568 -6.66 -11.34 6.55
C ARG A 568 -6.51 -12.87 6.45
N VAL A 569 -6.68 -13.37 5.23
CA VAL A 569 -6.33 -14.72 4.72
C VAL A 569 -7.47 -15.74 4.72
N GLN A 570 -8.46 -15.54 3.85
CA GLN A 570 -9.05 -16.67 3.12
C GLN A 570 -8.11 -17.05 1.96
N ALA A 571 -6.88 -17.43 2.33
CA ALA A 571 -5.96 -18.17 1.48
C ALA A 571 -5.25 -19.21 2.34
N LYS A 572 -6.04 -20.13 2.91
CA LYS A 572 -5.76 -21.56 3.17
C LYS A 572 -6.52 -22.05 4.40
N ARG A 573 -7.36 -23.06 4.15
CA ARG A 573 -7.95 -24.04 5.08
C ARG A 573 -9.02 -23.56 6.07
N THR A 574 -10.26 -23.69 5.59
CA THR A 574 -11.28 -24.54 6.22
C THR A 574 -10.66 -25.70 7.03
N ARG A 575 -10.79 -25.66 8.36
CA ARG A 575 -10.89 -26.84 9.24
C ARG A 575 -11.60 -26.45 10.55
N PHE A 576 -12.91 -26.25 10.45
CA PHE A 576 -13.82 -26.85 11.42
C PHE A 576 -14.46 -28.02 10.69
N GLY A 577 -14.63 -29.16 11.37
CA GLY A 577 -15.19 -30.38 10.80
C GLY A 577 -16.61 -30.16 10.29
N THR A 578 -16.75 -29.70 9.05
CA THR A 578 -17.93 -29.91 8.23
C THR A 578 -17.99 -31.41 7.95
N LYS A 579 -19.06 -32.08 8.41
CA LYS A 579 -19.73 -33.02 7.51
C LYS A 579 -19.87 -32.27 6.20
N MET A 580 -19.23 -32.74 5.13
CA MET A 580 -19.25 -32.04 3.84
C MET A 580 -20.70 -31.66 3.54
N ALA A 581 -20.95 -30.35 3.33
CA ALA A 581 -22.20 -29.93 2.74
C ALA A 581 -22.34 -30.72 1.44
N LYS A 582 -23.35 -31.57 1.35
CA LYS A 582 -23.57 -32.42 0.19
C LYS A 582 -24.08 -31.48 -0.91
N TYR A 583 -23.19 -31.04 -1.79
CA TYR A 583 -23.56 -30.22 -2.94
C TYR A 583 -24.42 -31.06 -3.88
N THR A 584 -25.51 -30.48 -4.35
CA THR A 584 -26.31 -31.04 -5.43
C THR A 584 -25.86 -30.38 -6.73
N PHE A 585 -25.46 -31.18 -7.70
CA PHE A 585 -25.08 -30.70 -9.02
C PHE A 585 -26.33 -30.58 -9.89
N ASP A 586 -26.26 -29.75 -10.92
CA ASP A 586 -27.36 -29.52 -11.84
C ASP A 586 -27.54 -30.74 -12.76
N GLU A 587 -28.61 -31.51 -12.55
CA GLU A 587 -28.94 -32.69 -13.36
C GLU A 587 -29.56 -32.33 -14.71
N ASN A 588 -30.32 -31.23 -14.76
CA ASN A 588 -31.06 -30.81 -15.96
C ASN A 588 -30.28 -29.81 -16.82
N GLY A 589 -29.24 -29.17 -16.27
CA GLY A 589 -28.44 -28.15 -16.95
C GLY A 589 -29.11 -26.78 -17.03
N ASP A 590 -30.23 -26.60 -16.33
CA ASP A 590 -31.05 -25.39 -16.38
C ASP A 590 -30.29 -24.20 -15.79
N THR A 591 -29.59 -24.40 -14.68
CA THR A 591 -28.82 -23.35 -13.99
C THR A 591 -27.44 -23.12 -14.60
N PHE A 592 -26.82 -24.17 -15.13
CA PHE A 592 -25.51 -24.09 -15.80
C PHE A 592 -25.55 -23.18 -17.03
N ASN A 593 -26.62 -23.25 -17.83
CA ASN A 593 -26.76 -22.44 -19.03
C ASN A 593 -26.84 -20.93 -18.72
N PHE A 594 -27.53 -20.53 -17.64
CA PHE A 594 -27.53 -19.13 -17.19
C PHE A 594 -26.16 -18.66 -16.70
N PHE A 595 -25.40 -19.51 -16.02
CA PHE A 595 -24.04 -19.20 -15.58
C PHE A 595 -23.07 -18.98 -16.76
N VAL A 596 -23.15 -19.84 -17.78
CA VAL A 596 -22.34 -19.68 -19.00
C VAL A 596 -22.74 -18.42 -19.77
N LEU A 597 -24.04 -18.17 -19.91
CA LEU A 597 -24.56 -16.99 -20.61
C LEU A 597 -24.08 -15.67 -19.96
N THR A 598 -24.21 -15.55 -18.65
CA THR A 598 -23.76 -14.36 -17.90
C THR A 598 -22.25 -14.16 -17.97
N THR A 599 -21.47 -15.24 -17.86
CA THR A 599 -20.00 -15.19 -17.98
C THR A 599 -19.57 -14.73 -19.38
N LEU A 600 -20.20 -15.27 -20.43
CA LEU A 600 -19.93 -14.86 -21.82
C LEU A 600 -20.32 -13.40 -22.07
N ALA A 601 -21.44 -12.90 -21.52
CA ALA A 601 -21.84 -11.50 -21.65
C ALA A 601 -20.82 -10.53 -21.05
N ILE A 602 -20.31 -10.83 -19.85
CA ILE A 602 -19.31 -10.01 -19.14
C ILE A 602 -18.01 -9.89 -19.96
N ILE A 603 -17.65 -10.90 -20.73
CA ILE A 603 -16.44 -10.89 -21.56
C ILE A 603 -16.71 -10.25 -22.93
N LEU A 604 -17.80 -10.62 -23.61
CA LEU A 604 -18.07 -10.24 -25.00
C LEU A 604 -18.55 -8.80 -25.14
N ILE A 605 -19.32 -8.26 -24.19
CA ILE A 605 -19.83 -6.88 -24.28
C ILE A 605 -18.69 -5.85 -24.18
N PRO A 606 -17.79 -5.91 -23.18
CA PRO A 606 -16.63 -5.00 -23.14
C PRO A 606 -15.66 -5.25 -24.31
N ALA A 607 -15.46 -6.50 -24.72
CA ALA A 607 -14.55 -6.83 -25.83
C ALA A 607 -15.06 -6.32 -27.19
N THR A 608 -16.36 -6.44 -27.47
CA THR A 608 -16.99 -5.81 -28.65
C THR A 608 -16.94 -4.30 -28.54
N TYR A 609 -17.25 -3.73 -27.38
CA TYR A 609 -17.22 -2.29 -27.19
C TYR A 609 -15.83 -1.71 -27.51
N LEU A 610 -14.78 -2.31 -26.95
CA LEU A 610 -13.40 -1.88 -27.16
C LEU A 610 -12.88 -2.12 -28.57
N THR A 611 -13.43 -3.06 -29.34
CA THR A 611 -12.99 -3.34 -30.72
C THR A 611 -13.78 -2.58 -31.77
N VAL A 612 -15.07 -2.33 -31.54
CA VAL A 612 -15.95 -1.60 -32.46
C VAL A 612 -15.86 -0.08 -32.24
N PHE A 613 -15.82 0.37 -30.98
CA PHE A 613 -15.83 1.81 -30.65
C PHE A 613 -14.45 2.43 -30.45
N LYS A 614 -13.36 1.63 -30.38
CA LYS A 614 -12.02 2.16 -30.73
C LYS A 614 -11.88 2.24 -32.24
N LYS A 615 -12.67 3.10 -32.88
CA LYS A 615 -12.17 3.75 -34.09
C LYS A 615 -11.02 4.65 -33.66
N THR A 616 -9.86 4.32 -34.21
CA THR A 616 -8.66 5.13 -34.32
C THR A 616 -8.92 6.62 -34.14
N VAL A 617 -8.63 7.14 -32.94
CA VAL A 617 -8.02 8.47 -32.81
C VAL A 617 -6.60 8.35 -33.37
N VAL A 618 -6.47 7.97 -34.64
CA VAL A 618 -5.41 8.51 -35.46
C VAL A 618 -5.97 9.86 -35.83
N ALA A 619 -5.79 10.82 -34.93
CA ALA A 619 -5.97 12.21 -35.26
C ALA A 619 -5.10 12.43 -36.49
N ALA A 620 -5.73 12.59 -37.65
CA ALA A 620 -5.09 13.16 -38.81
C ALA A 620 -4.69 14.58 -38.40
N ARG A 621 -3.50 14.72 -37.81
CA ARG A 621 -2.90 16.02 -37.53
C ARG A 621 -2.58 16.63 -38.88
N LYS A 622 -3.18 17.80 -39.11
CA LYS A 622 -3.29 18.48 -40.39
C LYS A 622 -2.22 19.58 -40.52
N ASP A 623 -1.02 19.34 -39.98
CA ASP A 623 0.12 20.25 -40.12
C ASP A 623 1.15 19.62 -41.06
N THR A 624 0.75 19.40 -42.31
CA THR A 624 1.69 19.05 -43.36
C THR A 624 2.34 20.33 -43.85
N CYS A 625 3.64 20.45 -43.58
CA CYS A 625 4.51 21.39 -44.27
C CYS A 625 4.24 21.34 -45.79
N PRO A 626 4.15 22.48 -46.50
CA PRO A 626 3.81 22.53 -47.93
C PRO A 626 4.90 21.94 -48.85
N CYS A 627 6.02 21.42 -48.31
CA CYS A 627 7.17 20.97 -49.08
C CYS A 627 6.90 19.70 -49.92
N ASP A 628 7.43 19.63 -51.15
CA ASP A 628 7.26 18.47 -52.04
C ASP A 628 7.76 17.15 -51.41
N ALA A 629 8.86 17.23 -50.66
CA ALA A 629 9.43 16.08 -49.96
C ALA A 629 8.50 15.59 -48.83
N CYS A 630 7.80 16.51 -48.17
CA CYS A 630 6.82 16.28 -47.13
C CYS A 630 5.58 15.60 -47.73
N HIS A 631 5.09 16.09 -48.87
CA HIS A 631 4.00 15.47 -49.62
C HIS A 631 4.34 14.04 -50.09
N LYS A 632 5.57 13.82 -50.60
CA LYS A 632 6.08 12.49 -50.96
C LYS A 632 6.16 11.55 -49.75
N LYS A 633 6.50 12.06 -48.57
CA LYS A 633 6.48 11.29 -47.32
C LYS A 633 5.05 10.91 -46.91
N THR A 634 4.10 11.84 -46.95
CA THR A 634 2.71 11.56 -46.59
C THR A 634 2.06 10.54 -47.53
N SER A 635 2.35 10.61 -48.83
CA SER A 635 1.83 9.63 -49.81
C SER A 635 2.43 8.23 -49.62
N ARG A 636 3.71 8.12 -49.22
CA ARG A 636 4.34 6.84 -48.82
C ARG A 636 3.76 6.30 -47.51
N ALA A 637 3.51 7.16 -46.52
CA ALA A 637 2.94 6.78 -45.22
C ALA A 637 1.44 6.41 -45.30
N ALA A 638 0.71 6.96 -46.29
CA ALA A 638 -0.69 6.66 -46.56
C ALA A 638 -0.92 5.36 -47.36
N ALA A 639 0.14 4.71 -47.86
CA ALA A 639 0.02 3.37 -48.42
C ALA A 639 -0.47 2.43 -47.32
N PRO A 640 -1.63 1.76 -47.48
CA PRO A 640 -2.21 0.96 -46.41
C PRO A 640 -1.22 -0.15 -46.02
N ARG A 641 -0.65 -0.06 -44.82
CA ARG A 641 -0.09 -1.23 -44.13
C ARG A 641 -1.20 -2.28 -44.18
N LYS A 642 -1.00 -3.36 -44.93
CA LYS A 642 -1.98 -4.44 -45.09
C LYS A 642 -2.37 -5.01 -43.72
N SER A 643 -3.36 -4.42 -43.06
CA SER A 643 -4.03 -4.98 -41.90
C SER A 643 -5.50 -5.29 -42.23
N ALA A 644 -5.78 -5.62 -43.50
CA ALA A 644 -7.09 -6.10 -43.94
C ALA A 644 -7.25 -7.63 -43.75
N GLY A 645 -6.60 -8.19 -42.72
CA GLY A 645 -6.95 -9.51 -42.22
C GLY A 645 -7.82 -9.32 -40.98
N VAL A 646 -8.97 -10.00 -40.91
CA VAL A 646 -9.77 -10.07 -39.68
C VAL A 646 -8.84 -10.53 -38.56
N GLY A 647 -8.54 -9.66 -37.61
CA GLY A 647 -7.58 -9.96 -36.55
C GLY A 647 -8.04 -11.20 -35.77
N LYS A 648 -7.11 -12.05 -35.33
CA LYS A 648 -7.42 -13.26 -34.55
C LYS A 648 -8.36 -13.00 -33.35
N LYS A 649 -8.32 -11.78 -32.80
CA LYS A 649 -9.21 -11.29 -31.74
C LYS A 649 -10.66 -11.08 -32.19
N SER A 650 -10.87 -10.54 -33.39
CA SER A 650 -12.19 -10.32 -33.97
C SER A 650 -12.89 -11.63 -34.34
N ILE A 651 -12.14 -12.62 -34.81
CA ILE A 651 -12.65 -13.99 -35.03
C ILE A 651 -13.10 -14.61 -33.70
N GLY A 652 -12.29 -14.47 -32.65
CA GLY A 652 -12.65 -14.97 -31.31
C GLY A 652 -13.92 -14.35 -30.74
N ILE A 653 -14.13 -13.04 -30.95
CA ILE A 653 -15.35 -12.34 -30.53
C ILE A 653 -16.58 -12.86 -31.31
N LEU A 654 -16.46 -13.07 -32.63
CA LEU A 654 -17.54 -13.61 -33.46
C LEU A 654 -17.94 -15.02 -33.01
N VAL A 655 -16.96 -15.90 -32.78
CA VAL A 655 -17.20 -17.26 -32.26
C VAL A 655 -17.89 -17.19 -30.89
N GLY A 656 -17.45 -16.28 -30.01
CA GLY A 656 -18.08 -16.08 -28.71
C GLY A 656 -19.56 -15.68 -28.79
N TRP A 657 -19.94 -14.81 -29.72
CA TRP A 657 -21.35 -14.43 -29.92
C TRP A 657 -22.20 -15.56 -30.52
N ILE A 658 -21.62 -16.40 -31.38
CA ILE A 658 -22.30 -17.60 -31.89
C ILE A 658 -22.60 -18.57 -30.74
N VAL A 659 -21.62 -18.78 -29.85
CA VAL A 659 -21.81 -19.61 -28.65
C VAL A 659 -22.83 -18.99 -27.70
N PHE A 660 -22.79 -17.67 -27.49
CA PHE A 660 -23.76 -16.95 -26.68
C PHE A 660 -25.19 -17.13 -27.20
N ALA A 661 -25.41 -16.98 -28.50
CA ALA A 661 -26.71 -17.17 -29.12
C ALA A 661 -27.20 -18.62 -29.02
N PHE A 662 -26.29 -19.60 -29.17
CA PHE A 662 -26.63 -21.01 -29.00
C PHE A 662 -27.06 -21.34 -27.56
N VAL A 663 -26.33 -20.86 -26.56
CA VAL A 663 -26.68 -21.08 -25.14
C VAL A 663 -27.97 -20.34 -24.79
N ALA A 664 -28.20 -19.13 -25.30
CA ALA A 664 -29.45 -18.40 -25.12
C ALA A 664 -30.65 -19.16 -25.73
N TYR A 665 -30.46 -19.80 -26.88
CA TYR A 665 -31.46 -20.64 -27.52
C TYR A 665 -31.78 -21.90 -26.69
N GLN A 666 -30.77 -22.54 -26.08
CA GLN A 666 -30.98 -23.66 -25.16
C GLN A 666 -31.83 -23.23 -23.95
N VAL A 667 -31.51 -22.09 -23.33
CA VAL A 667 -32.30 -21.54 -22.21
C VAL A 667 -33.76 -21.26 -22.60
N TYR A 668 -34.00 -20.78 -23.83
CA TYR A 668 -35.34 -20.47 -24.31
C TYR A 668 -36.23 -21.71 -24.49
N ILE A 669 -35.64 -22.85 -24.87
CA ILE A 669 -36.40 -24.09 -25.13
C ILE A 669 -36.69 -24.89 -23.85
N THR A 670 -35.90 -24.68 -22.80
CA THR A 670 -36.08 -25.36 -21.52
C THR A 670 -37.36 -24.88 -20.80
N PRO A 671 -38.34 -25.77 -20.53
CA PRO A 671 -39.55 -25.42 -19.78
C PRO A 671 -39.22 -25.15 -18.31
N SER A 672 -39.77 -24.08 -17.72
CA SER A 672 -39.59 -23.76 -16.30
C SER A 672 -40.27 -24.84 -15.43
N PRO A 673 -39.60 -25.43 -14.42
CA PRO A 673 -40.26 -26.33 -13.50
C PRO A 673 -41.28 -25.56 -12.66
N GLU A 674 -42.57 -25.86 -12.80
CA GLU A 674 -43.58 -25.41 -11.84
C GLU A 674 -43.22 -25.96 -10.46
N VAL A 675 -43.15 -25.08 -9.46
CA VAL A 675 -42.90 -25.46 -8.07
C VAL A 675 -44.11 -26.25 -7.58
N LEU A 676 -44.06 -27.59 -7.68
CA LEU A 676 -45.10 -28.49 -7.18
C LEU A 676 -45.23 -28.31 -5.67
N LYS A 677 -46.32 -27.65 -5.26
CA LYS A 677 -46.68 -27.40 -3.86
C LYS A 677 -47.14 -28.72 -3.23
N TRP A 678 -46.44 -29.20 -2.19
CA TRP A 678 -46.75 -30.45 -1.51
C TRP A 678 -48.13 -30.37 -0.82
N ASN A 679 -49.12 -31.16 -1.26
CA ASN A 679 -50.48 -31.16 -0.74
C ASN A 679 -50.87 -32.53 -0.13
N PRO A 680 -51.11 -32.63 1.19
CA PRO A 680 -51.41 -33.89 1.87
C PRO A 680 -52.79 -34.47 1.51
N PHE A 681 -53.75 -33.65 1.08
CA PHE A 681 -55.07 -34.11 0.65
C PHE A 681 -55.01 -34.85 -0.69
N ASP A 682 -54.22 -34.34 -1.64
CA ASP A 682 -53.94 -34.98 -2.93
C ASP A 682 -53.18 -36.31 -2.76
N ILE A 683 -52.23 -36.36 -1.82
CA ILE A 683 -51.45 -37.58 -1.53
C ILE A 683 -52.33 -38.69 -0.93
N LEU A 684 -53.33 -38.34 -0.11
CA LEU A 684 -54.28 -39.29 0.46
C LEU A 684 -55.52 -39.53 -0.41
N GLY A 685 -55.69 -38.78 -1.51
CA GLY A 685 -56.82 -38.90 -2.43
C GLY A 685 -58.16 -38.52 -1.82
N VAL A 686 -58.16 -37.53 -0.90
CA VAL A 686 -59.36 -37.06 -0.19
C VAL A 686 -59.58 -35.58 -0.46
N ALA A 687 -60.84 -35.11 -0.41
CA ALA A 687 -61.16 -33.70 -0.59
C ALA A 687 -60.64 -32.84 0.58
N ASP A 688 -60.37 -31.55 0.33
CA ASP A 688 -59.81 -30.60 1.30
C ASP A 688 -60.68 -30.40 2.56
N ASP A 689 -61.97 -30.76 2.51
CA ASP A 689 -62.94 -30.70 3.61
C ASP A 689 -63.18 -32.07 4.30
N ALA A 690 -62.37 -33.09 3.98
CA ALA A 690 -62.58 -34.46 4.44
C ALA A 690 -62.59 -34.57 5.98
N THR A 691 -63.59 -35.28 6.50
CA THR A 691 -63.73 -35.54 7.93
C THR A 691 -62.63 -36.48 8.44
N PRO A 692 -62.26 -36.44 9.74
CA PRO A 692 -61.22 -37.32 10.31
C PRO A 692 -61.48 -38.82 10.10
N LYS A 693 -62.76 -39.21 9.99
CA LYS A 693 -63.16 -40.59 9.68
C LYS A 693 -62.81 -40.98 8.23
N GLN A 694 -62.97 -40.06 7.27
CA GLN A 694 -62.62 -40.27 5.86
C GLN A 694 -61.10 -40.33 5.66
N ILE A 695 -60.35 -39.45 6.30
CA ILE A 695 -58.87 -39.43 6.27
C ILE A 695 -58.30 -40.75 6.80
N LYS A 696 -58.82 -41.26 7.92
CA LYS A 696 -58.40 -42.54 8.52
C LYS A 696 -58.79 -43.75 7.67
N SER A 697 -59.89 -43.67 6.93
CA SER A 697 -60.30 -44.73 5.99
C SER A 697 -59.41 -44.76 4.76
N ALA A 698 -59.09 -43.60 4.17
CA ALA A 698 -58.21 -43.47 3.01
C ALA A 698 -56.79 -43.93 3.32
N PHE A 699 -56.24 -43.52 4.47
CA PHE A 699 -54.95 -44.00 4.97
C PHE A 699 -54.90 -45.53 5.08
N ARG A 700 -55.91 -46.15 5.72
CA ARG A 700 -55.98 -47.62 5.85
C ARG A 700 -56.06 -48.33 4.50
N GLY A 701 -56.72 -47.71 3.52
CA GLY A 701 -56.79 -48.23 2.15
C GLY A 701 -55.43 -48.21 1.47
N LEU A 702 -54.77 -47.05 1.48
CA LEU A 702 -53.47 -46.83 0.83
C LEU A 702 -52.34 -47.60 1.52
N SER A 703 -52.29 -47.64 2.85
CA SER A 703 -51.29 -48.41 3.59
C SER A 703 -51.42 -49.92 3.38
N ARG A 704 -52.61 -50.43 3.00
CA ARG A 704 -52.79 -51.85 2.67
C ARG A 704 -52.28 -52.18 1.27
N VAL A 705 -52.30 -51.21 0.36
CA VAL A 705 -51.82 -51.34 -1.03
C VAL A 705 -50.30 -51.23 -1.09
N TRP A 706 -49.73 -50.27 -0.37
CA TRP A 706 -48.30 -49.95 -0.42
C TRP A 706 -47.48 -50.57 0.73
N HIS A 707 -48.01 -51.58 1.45
CA HIS A 707 -47.29 -52.24 2.54
C HIS A 707 -46.06 -53.00 2.00
N PRO A 708 -44.85 -52.83 2.57
CA PRO A 708 -43.63 -53.45 2.05
C PRO A 708 -43.73 -54.98 1.92
N ASP A 709 -44.42 -55.63 2.86
CA ASP A 709 -44.62 -57.09 2.84
C ASP A 709 -45.60 -57.60 1.74
N LYS A 710 -46.33 -56.72 1.03
CA LYS A 710 -47.36 -57.12 0.04
C LYS A 710 -46.99 -56.78 -1.41
N VAL A 711 -45.98 -55.94 -1.62
CA VAL A 711 -45.51 -55.52 -2.93
C VAL A 711 -44.36 -56.44 -3.38
N LYS A 712 -44.25 -56.70 -4.69
CA LYS A 712 -43.18 -57.54 -5.25
C LYS A 712 -41.81 -56.89 -4.99
N SER A 713 -40.75 -57.70 -4.80
CA SER A 713 -39.42 -57.23 -4.39
C SER A 713 -38.78 -56.17 -5.31
N GLU A 714 -39.18 -56.10 -6.58
CA GLU A 714 -38.68 -55.11 -7.54
C GLU A 714 -39.24 -53.69 -7.31
N MET A 715 -40.40 -53.55 -6.66
CA MET A 715 -40.99 -52.25 -6.32
C MET A 715 -40.98 -51.97 -4.82
N ALA A 716 -40.12 -52.67 -4.06
CA ALA A 716 -40.01 -52.52 -2.62
C ALA A 716 -39.51 -51.12 -2.21
N GLU A 717 -38.49 -50.58 -2.89
CA GLU A 717 -37.98 -49.22 -2.61
C GLU A 717 -39.01 -48.14 -2.93
N GLU A 718 -39.78 -48.31 -4.02
CA GLU A 718 -40.84 -47.36 -4.40
C GLU A 718 -42.03 -47.43 -3.45
N ALA A 719 -42.39 -48.63 -2.98
CA ALA A 719 -43.42 -48.83 -1.97
C ALA A 719 -43.02 -48.23 -0.61
N ASP A 720 -41.76 -48.35 -0.20
CA ASP A 720 -41.24 -47.74 1.03
C ASP A 720 -41.28 -46.22 0.97
N ALA A 721 -40.87 -45.63 -0.16
CA ALA A 721 -40.94 -44.19 -0.37
C ALA A 721 -42.39 -43.67 -0.37
N LYS A 722 -43.30 -44.37 -1.06
CA LYS A 722 -44.72 -44.02 -1.08
C LYS A 722 -45.40 -44.20 0.27
N MET A 723 -45.06 -45.26 1.01
CA MET A 723 -45.57 -45.48 2.36
C MET A 723 -45.08 -44.38 3.32
N ALA A 724 -43.82 -43.95 3.20
CA ALA A 724 -43.31 -42.84 3.99
C ALA A 724 -44.04 -41.51 3.67
N GLU A 725 -44.33 -41.24 2.40
CA GLU A 725 -45.14 -40.07 1.99
C GLU A 725 -46.59 -40.14 2.51
N ILE A 726 -47.23 -41.31 2.43
CA ILE A 726 -48.61 -41.53 2.89
C ILE A 726 -48.70 -41.38 4.42
N ASN A 727 -47.75 -41.96 5.16
CA ASN A 727 -47.66 -41.81 6.61
C ASN A 727 -47.49 -40.36 7.01
N LYS A 728 -46.63 -39.64 6.30
CA LYS A 728 -46.38 -38.22 6.52
C LYS A 728 -47.58 -37.36 6.20
N ALA A 729 -48.30 -37.62 5.11
CA ALA A 729 -49.53 -36.93 4.77
C ALA A 729 -50.64 -37.18 5.82
N TYR A 730 -50.78 -38.42 6.31
CA TYR A 730 -51.74 -38.75 7.36
C TYR A 730 -51.38 -38.08 8.70
N GLU A 731 -50.12 -38.10 9.10
CA GLU A 731 -49.62 -37.40 10.28
C GLU A 731 -49.90 -35.90 10.18
N THR A 732 -49.62 -35.29 9.03
CA THR A 732 -49.90 -33.86 8.76
C THR A 732 -51.38 -33.49 8.92
N LEU A 733 -52.31 -34.37 8.57
CA LEU A 733 -53.74 -34.08 8.68
C LEU A 733 -54.35 -34.46 10.05
N THR A 734 -53.64 -35.26 10.86
CA THR A 734 -54.14 -35.78 12.14
C THR A 734 -53.46 -35.19 13.36
N ASP A 735 -52.23 -34.72 13.25
CA ASP A 735 -51.49 -34.05 14.31
C ASP A 735 -51.53 -32.52 14.13
N ASP A 736 -51.97 -31.83 15.18
CA ASP A 736 -52.22 -30.39 15.16
C ASP A 736 -50.93 -29.56 14.90
N VAL A 737 -49.76 -30.09 15.28
CA VAL A 737 -48.47 -29.40 15.12
C VAL A 737 -47.98 -29.46 13.69
N THR A 738 -48.02 -30.64 13.07
CA THR A 738 -47.60 -30.84 11.68
C THR A 738 -48.59 -30.20 10.69
N ARG A 739 -49.89 -30.18 11.02
CA ARG A 739 -50.92 -29.44 10.26
C ARG A 739 -50.64 -27.95 10.22
N GLU A 740 -50.39 -27.35 11.38
CA GLU A 740 -50.08 -25.92 11.51
C GLU A 740 -48.78 -25.55 10.75
N ASN A 741 -47.78 -26.43 10.77
CA ASN A 741 -46.55 -26.23 10.01
C ASN A 741 -46.77 -26.29 8.50
N TRP A 742 -47.61 -27.21 8.02
CA TRP A 742 -47.98 -27.27 6.61
C TRP A 742 -48.80 -26.04 6.19
N GLU A 743 -49.76 -25.60 6.99
CA GLU A 743 -50.56 -24.39 6.72
C GLU A 743 -49.71 -23.11 6.67
N LYS A 744 -48.64 -23.03 7.48
CA LYS A 744 -47.74 -21.86 7.55
C LYS A 744 -46.59 -21.89 6.53
N TYR A 745 -46.04 -23.06 6.23
CA TYR A 745 -44.80 -23.20 5.45
C TYR A 745 -44.96 -24.04 4.17
N GLY A 746 -46.14 -24.58 3.90
CA GLY A 746 -46.43 -25.43 2.73
C GLY A 746 -45.86 -26.85 2.83
N HIS A 747 -45.32 -27.26 3.98
CA HIS A 747 -44.74 -28.59 4.23
C HIS A 747 -44.78 -28.95 5.73
N PRO A 748 -45.01 -30.22 6.13
CA PRO A 748 -45.28 -30.62 7.52
C PRO A 748 -44.09 -30.55 8.48
N ASP A 749 -42.87 -30.68 7.95
CA ASP A 749 -41.62 -30.56 8.72
C ASP A 749 -41.29 -29.11 9.14
N GLY A 750 -42.13 -28.13 8.79
CA GLY A 750 -41.89 -26.70 9.04
C GLY A 750 -41.07 -26.00 7.95
N SER A 751 -40.48 -24.84 8.27
CA SER A 751 -39.63 -24.03 7.38
C SER A 751 -38.43 -24.85 6.88
N ARG A 752 -38.59 -25.56 5.77
CA ARG A 752 -37.54 -26.33 5.10
C ARG A 752 -36.63 -25.39 4.27
N ASN A 753 -36.08 -24.35 4.91
CA ASN A 753 -34.90 -23.66 4.43
C ASN A 753 -33.63 -24.39 4.90
N SER A 754 -33.59 -25.73 4.76
CA SER A 754 -32.28 -26.38 4.62
C SER A 754 -31.75 -25.95 3.27
N MET A 755 -30.93 -24.91 3.22
CA MET A 755 -30.21 -24.52 2.02
C MET A 755 -29.36 -25.72 1.57
N THR A 756 -29.91 -26.56 0.70
CA THR A 756 -29.10 -27.47 -0.11
C THR A 756 -28.33 -26.56 -1.05
N MET A 757 -27.05 -26.32 -0.75
CA MET A 757 -26.17 -25.58 -1.65
C MET A 757 -26.06 -26.37 -2.95
N SER A 758 -26.75 -25.93 -3.99
CA SER A 758 -26.59 -26.45 -5.34
C SER A 758 -25.46 -25.70 -6.04
N ILE A 759 -24.67 -26.42 -6.83
CA ILE A 759 -23.65 -25.83 -7.71
C ILE A 759 -24.20 -25.91 -9.12
N ALA A 760 -24.17 -24.79 -9.85
CA ALA A 760 -24.62 -24.71 -11.24
C ALA A 760 -23.70 -25.47 -12.23
N LEU A 761 -22.85 -26.39 -11.77
CA LEU A 761 -22.04 -27.24 -12.64
C LEU A 761 -22.84 -28.50 -12.97
N PRO A 762 -22.77 -28.99 -14.21
CA PRO A 762 -23.53 -30.14 -14.61
C PRO A 762 -22.96 -31.43 -14.01
N THR A 763 -23.83 -32.39 -13.71
CA THR A 763 -23.46 -33.70 -13.12
C THR A 763 -22.46 -34.48 -13.96
N TRP A 764 -22.63 -34.50 -15.29
CA TRP A 764 -21.75 -35.24 -16.21
C TRP A 764 -20.27 -34.84 -16.12
N LEU A 765 -19.95 -33.62 -15.66
CA LEU A 765 -18.57 -33.14 -15.49
C LEU A 765 -17.88 -33.79 -14.28
N VAL A 766 -18.66 -34.19 -13.26
CA VAL A 766 -18.18 -34.73 -11.97
C VAL A 766 -18.40 -36.24 -11.87
N GLU A 767 -19.25 -36.81 -12.72
CA GLU A 767 -19.47 -38.25 -12.81
C GLU A 767 -18.18 -39.05 -13.04
N ALA A 768 -18.11 -40.24 -12.43
CA ALA A 768 -16.92 -41.08 -12.37
C ALA A 768 -16.35 -41.45 -13.75
N HIS A 769 -17.18 -41.49 -14.79
CA HIS A 769 -16.77 -41.85 -16.14
C HIS A 769 -16.00 -40.72 -16.87
N ASN A 770 -16.32 -39.46 -16.59
CA ASN A 770 -15.69 -38.29 -17.25
C ASN A 770 -14.63 -37.59 -16.39
N ASN A 771 -14.63 -37.81 -15.08
CA ASN A 771 -13.69 -37.19 -14.16
C ASN A 771 -12.22 -37.38 -14.59
N PHE A 772 -11.86 -38.57 -15.10
CA PHE A 772 -10.51 -38.83 -15.62
C PHE A 772 -10.12 -37.87 -16.75
N TRP A 773 -11.00 -37.65 -17.73
CA TRP A 773 -10.74 -36.77 -18.87
C TRP A 773 -10.60 -35.31 -18.45
N VAL A 774 -11.42 -34.86 -17.50
CA VAL A 774 -11.37 -33.50 -16.95
C VAL A 774 -10.06 -33.26 -16.19
N LEU A 775 -9.66 -34.21 -15.34
CA LEU A 775 -8.40 -34.13 -14.60
C LEU A 775 -7.18 -34.23 -15.53
N ALA A 776 -7.24 -35.07 -16.56
CA ALA A 776 -6.19 -35.16 -17.57
C ALA A 776 -6.03 -33.84 -18.34
N ALA A 777 -7.14 -33.21 -18.77
CA ALA A 777 -7.13 -31.91 -19.42
C ALA A 777 -6.57 -30.82 -18.50
N TYR A 778 -6.99 -30.79 -17.23
CA TYR A 778 -6.44 -29.88 -16.23
C TYR A 778 -4.92 -30.09 -16.02
N GLY A 779 -4.48 -31.35 -15.95
CA GLY A 779 -3.06 -31.71 -15.86
C GLY A 779 -2.24 -31.24 -17.06
N ILE A 780 -2.79 -31.34 -18.27
CA ILE A 780 -2.12 -30.84 -19.49
C ILE A 780 -2.05 -29.31 -19.49
N VAL A 781 -3.14 -28.62 -19.15
CA VAL A 781 -3.19 -27.15 -19.13
C VAL A 781 -2.26 -26.57 -18.06
N CYS A 782 -2.35 -27.08 -16.83
CA CYS A 782 -1.57 -26.55 -15.71
C CYS A 782 -0.14 -27.12 -15.64
N GLY A 783 0.08 -28.35 -16.09
CA GLY A 783 1.38 -29.04 -16.02
C GLY A 783 2.26 -28.88 -17.26
N LEU A 784 1.68 -28.71 -18.45
CA LEU A 784 2.46 -28.57 -19.70
C LEU A 784 2.31 -27.20 -20.34
N MET A 785 1.07 -26.74 -20.57
CA MET A 785 0.83 -25.47 -21.27
C MET A 785 1.29 -24.27 -20.44
N LEU A 786 0.91 -24.20 -19.17
CA LEU A 786 1.26 -23.08 -18.31
C LEU A 786 2.79 -22.95 -18.13
N PRO A 787 3.56 -24.01 -17.79
CA PRO A 787 5.02 -23.91 -17.74
C PRO A 787 5.65 -23.60 -19.10
N TYR A 788 5.12 -24.13 -20.20
CA TYR A 788 5.61 -23.81 -21.55
C TYR A 788 5.46 -22.32 -21.87
N TYR A 789 4.27 -21.73 -21.66
CA TYR A 789 4.04 -20.32 -21.94
C TYR A 789 4.78 -19.38 -20.99
N ILE A 790 4.84 -19.71 -19.70
CA ILE A 790 5.62 -18.94 -18.72
C ILE A 790 7.11 -19.03 -19.07
N GLY A 791 7.63 -20.22 -19.36
CA GLY A 791 9.02 -20.41 -19.77
C GLY A 791 9.34 -19.63 -21.05
N LYS A 792 8.51 -19.77 -22.09
CA LYS A 792 8.66 -19.01 -23.34
C LYS A 792 8.64 -17.50 -23.12
N TRP A 793 7.77 -16.99 -22.25
CA TRP A 793 7.74 -15.56 -21.90
C TRP A 793 8.99 -15.14 -21.12
N TRP A 794 9.41 -15.93 -20.12
CA TRP A 794 10.57 -15.65 -19.28
C TRP A 794 11.87 -15.57 -20.10
N TYR A 795 12.15 -16.62 -20.89
CA TYR A 795 13.35 -16.65 -21.74
C TYR A 795 13.32 -15.52 -22.77
N ARG A 796 12.17 -15.29 -23.41
CA ARG A 796 12.02 -14.18 -24.37
C ARG A 796 12.13 -12.80 -23.72
N SER A 797 11.72 -12.64 -22.46
CA SER A 797 11.83 -11.37 -21.74
C SER A 797 13.26 -11.11 -21.26
N GLY A 798 14.01 -12.16 -20.93
CA GLY A 798 15.42 -12.06 -20.54
C GLY A 798 16.36 -11.65 -21.69
N ASP A 799 15.94 -11.84 -22.94
CA ASP A 799 16.72 -11.47 -24.13
C ASP A 799 16.77 -9.95 -24.40
N TYR A 800 15.96 -9.14 -23.70
CA TYR A 800 15.87 -7.69 -23.90
C TYR A 800 16.35 -6.92 -22.67
N THR A 801 17.01 -5.79 -22.90
CA THR A 801 17.37 -4.81 -21.85
C THR A 801 16.15 -3.98 -21.43
N LYS A 802 16.32 -3.15 -20.38
CA LYS A 802 15.28 -2.22 -19.90
C LYS A 802 14.73 -1.33 -21.02
N ASP A 803 15.58 -0.93 -21.96
CA ASP A 803 15.22 -0.10 -23.09
C ASP A 803 14.63 -0.88 -24.28
N LYS A 804 14.41 -2.19 -24.15
CA LYS A 804 13.91 -3.08 -25.24
C LYS A 804 14.87 -3.24 -26.42
N ILE A 805 16.17 -3.10 -26.19
CA ILE A 805 17.23 -3.48 -27.11
C ILE A 805 17.67 -4.91 -26.75
N ARG A 806 18.09 -5.74 -27.71
CA ARG A 806 18.53 -7.10 -27.40
C ARG A 806 19.85 -7.09 -26.64
N THR A 807 19.97 -7.97 -25.65
CA THR A 807 21.18 -8.10 -24.82
C THR A 807 22.41 -8.44 -25.67
N ARG A 808 22.24 -9.26 -26.70
CA ARG A 808 23.33 -9.63 -27.62
C ARG A 808 23.84 -8.44 -28.44
N THR A 809 22.96 -7.57 -28.92
CA THR A 809 23.34 -6.33 -29.60
C THR A 809 24.06 -5.37 -28.69
N MET A 810 23.54 -5.16 -27.48
CA MET A 810 24.24 -4.34 -26.48
C MET A 810 25.63 -4.90 -26.16
N GLY A 811 25.77 -6.23 -26.12
CA GLY A 811 27.06 -6.91 -26.01
C GLY A 811 28.01 -6.66 -27.19
N ILE A 812 27.49 -6.54 -28.42
CA ILE A 812 28.27 -6.17 -29.61
C ILE A 812 28.72 -4.71 -29.50
N PHE A 813 27.81 -3.78 -29.21
CA PHE A 813 28.14 -2.37 -29.04
C PHE A 813 29.17 -2.14 -27.94
N PHE A 814 29.04 -2.82 -26.79
CA PHE A 814 29.99 -2.73 -25.69
C PHE A 814 31.40 -3.21 -26.05
N LYS A 815 31.51 -4.21 -26.95
CA LYS A 815 32.80 -4.75 -27.41
C LYS A 815 33.45 -3.89 -28.49
N GLN A 816 32.66 -3.32 -29.40
CA GLN A 816 33.17 -2.60 -30.58
C GLN A 816 33.38 -1.11 -30.34
N LEU A 817 32.60 -0.46 -29.47
CA LEU A 817 32.76 0.96 -29.16
C LEU A 817 34.05 1.23 -28.38
N LYS A 818 34.79 2.24 -28.81
CA LYS A 818 36.04 2.73 -28.22
C LYS A 818 35.98 4.24 -28.01
N GLU A 819 36.84 4.77 -27.14
CA GLU A 819 36.92 6.22 -26.86
C GLU A 819 37.33 7.04 -28.10
N SER A 820 38.07 6.42 -29.02
CA SER A 820 38.54 7.03 -30.28
C SER A 820 37.62 6.74 -31.47
N THR A 821 36.43 6.16 -31.26
CA THR A 821 35.54 5.78 -32.36
C THR A 821 35.06 7.00 -33.13
N LYS A 822 35.24 6.98 -34.45
CA LYS A 822 34.87 8.06 -35.37
C LYS A 822 33.45 7.86 -35.92
N ALA A 823 32.86 8.91 -36.50
CA ALA A 823 31.51 8.88 -37.07
C ALA A 823 31.28 7.76 -38.10
N LYS A 824 32.25 7.49 -38.99
CA LYS A 824 32.20 6.38 -39.96
C LYS A 824 32.04 5.01 -39.27
N GLU A 825 32.87 4.77 -38.25
CA GLU A 825 32.86 3.54 -37.47
C GLU A 825 31.54 3.35 -36.70
N ILE A 826 30.86 4.43 -36.29
CA ILE A 826 29.56 4.34 -35.62
C ILE A 826 28.52 3.67 -36.54
N VAL A 827 28.45 4.04 -37.82
CA VAL A 827 27.50 3.42 -38.77
C VAL A 827 27.85 1.97 -39.06
N GLU A 828 29.14 1.66 -39.17
CA GLU A 828 29.61 0.28 -39.29
C GLU A 828 29.18 -0.56 -38.07
N ILE A 829 29.38 -0.05 -36.85
CA ILE A 829 28.98 -0.73 -35.61
C ILE A 829 27.46 -0.90 -35.55
N LEU A 830 26.68 0.11 -35.92
CA LEU A 830 25.22 0.03 -35.98
C LEU A 830 24.75 -1.11 -36.91
N SER A 831 25.41 -1.29 -38.06
CA SER A 831 25.06 -2.36 -39.02
C SER A 831 25.28 -3.78 -38.48
N LEU A 832 26.05 -3.95 -37.40
CA LEU A 832 26.31 -5.24 -36.75
C LEU A 832 25.22 -5.65 -35.75
N ALA A 833 24.22 -4.80 -35.52
CA ALA A 833 23.14 -5.07 -34.58
C ALA A 833 22.30 -6.30 -35.00
N GLU A 834 22.02 -7.21 -34.05
CA GLU A 834 21.26 -8.44 -34.35
C GLU A 834 19.78 -8.18 -34.63
N GLU A 835 19.27 -7.05 -34.17
CA GLU A 835 17.92 -6.56 -34.44
C GLU A 835 17.64 -6.45 -35.93
N PHE A 836 18.66 -6.21 -36.74
CA PHE A 836 18.53 -6.14 -38.19
C PHE A 836 18.59 -7.52 -38.84
N LYS A 837 19.27 -8.50 -38.23
CA LYS A 837 19.44 -9.83 -38.80
C LYS A 837 18.17 -10.68 -38.74
N GLU A 838 17.38 -10.54 -37.68
CA GLU A 838 16.15 -11.33 -37.51
C GLU A 838 14.92 -10.66 -38.12
N ASP A 839 14.81 -9.33 -38.01
CA ASP A 839 13.60 -8.61 -38.43
C ASP A 839 13.62 -8.21 -39.91
N ILE A 840 14.79 -8.17 -40.56
CA ILE A 840 14.92 -7.83 -41.98
C ILE A 840 15.22 -9.11 -42.76
N VAL A 841 14.30 -9.46 -43.65
CA VAL A 841 14.43 -10.63 -44.52
C VAL A 841 15.53 -10.37 -45.53
N SER A 842 16.54 -11.26 -45.57
CA SER A 842 17.53 -11.29 -46.65
C SER A 842 16.97 -12.16 -47.78
N ARG A 843 16.46 -11.53 -48.84
CA ARG A 843 15.89 -12.24 -50.00
C ARG A 843 17.01 -12.53 -51.01
N PRO A 844 16.99 -13.67 -51.73
CA PRO A 844 17.96 -13.92 -52.81
C PRO A 844 17.91 -12.88 -53.93
N SER A 845 16.75 -12.23 -54.14
CA SER A 845 16.60 -11.12 -55.10
C SER A 845 17.34 -9.85 -54.70
N ASP A 846 17.66 -9.68 -53.41
CA ASP A 846 18.27 -8.46 -52.89
C ASP A 846 19.74 -8.34 -53.32
N GLU A 847 20.43 -9.44 -53.62
CA GLU A 847 21.87 -9.47 -53.87
C GLU A 847 22.27 -8.63 -55.09
N ALA A 848 21.63 -8.85 -56.24
CA ALA A 848 21.91 -8.10 -57.47
C ALA A 848 21.54 -6.60 -57.35
N ALA A 849 20.44 -6.30 -56.67
CA ALA A 849 20.00 -4.93 -56.44
C ALA A 849 20.92 -4.19 -55.45
N LEU A 850 21.42 -4.88 -54.43
CA LEU A 850 22.39 -4.36 -53.46
C LEU A 850 23.76 -4.09 -54.08
N GLU A 851 24.24 -4.94 -55.00
CA GLU A 851 25.50 -4.67 -55.71
C GLU A 851 25.41 -3.41 -56.56
N LYS A 852 24.30 -3.22 -57.30
CA LYS A 852 24.04 -1.99 -58.06
C LYS A 852 23.97 -0.77 -57.14
N LEU A 853 23.26 -0.87 -56.02
CA LEU A 853 23.12 0.21 -55.05
C LEU A 853 24.45 0.55 -54.37
N ALA A 854 25.26 -0.44 -54.02
CA ALA A 854 26.59 -0.24 -53.43
C ALA A 854 27.53 0.48 -54.40
N ALA A 855 27.48 0.16 -55.69
CA ALA A 855 28.22 0.90 -56.72
C ALA A 855 27.77 2.37 -56.81
N GLN A 856 26.46 2.63 -56.80
CA GLN A 856 25.91 4.00 -56.79
C GLN A 856 26.32 4.77 -55.53
N VAL A 857 26.30 4.13 -54.37
CA VAL A 857 26.77 4.70 -53.09
C VAL A 857 28.26 5.04 -53.17
N ASN A 858 29.09 4.15 -53.74
CA ASN A 858 30.51 4.43 -53.91
C ASN A 858 30.76 5.63 -54.82
N THR A 859 30.07 5.71 -55.97
CA THR A 859 30.17 6.87 -56.87
C THR A 859 29.70 8.16 -56.19
N ALA A 860 28.62 8.11 -55.40
CA ALA A 860 28.13 9.26 -54.64
C ALA A 860 29.14 9.73 -53.57
N LEU A 861 29.79 8.81 -52.86
CA LEU A 861 30.84 9.11 -51.87
C LEU A 861 32.08 9.74 -52.52
N GLU A 862 32.55 9.16 -53.62
CA GLU A 862 33.70 9.65 -54.37
C GLU A 862 33.45 11.08 -54.89
N ASN A 863 32.26 11.34 -55.45
CA ASN A 863 31.88 12.67 -55.94
C ASN A 863 31.75 13.72 -54.83
N LYS A 864 31.37 13.30 -53.61
CA LYS A 864 31.11 14.24 -52.51
C LYS A 864 32.41 14.63 -51.79
N ASN A 865 33.16 13.62 -51.32
CA ASN A 865 34.31 13.81 -50.43
C ASN A 865 35.59 13.11 -50.92
N GLY A 866 35.57 12.44 -52.08
CA GLY A 866 36.71 11.64 -52.55
C GLY A 866 36.94 10.36 -51.74
N GLU A 867 35.97 9.96 -50.91
CA GLU A 867 36.04 8.78 -50.07
C GLU A 867 35.47 7.55 -50.80
N LYS A 868 35.96 6.36 -50.41
CA LYS A 868 35.46 5.08 -50.94
C LYS A 868 34.55 4.39 -49.94
N PHE A 869 33.57 3.65 -50.48
CA PHE A 869 32.73 2.76 -49.72
C PHE A 869 33.54 1.54 -49.27
N GLU A 870 33.97 1.55 -48.01
CA GLU A 870 34.79 0.50 -47.42
C GLU A 870 34.03 -0.20 -46.30
N TYR A 871 34.18 -1.52 -46.22
CA TYR A 871 33.65 -2.32 -45.13
C TYR A 871 34.57 -3.51 -44.87
N ASN A 872 34.59 -3.99 -43.63
CA ASN A 872 35.42 -5.12 -43.26
C ASN A 872 34.77 -6.44 -43.69
N LYS A 873 35.27 -7.04 -44.78
CA LYS A 873 34.79 -8.31 -45.33
C LYS A 873 34.88 -9.50 -44.36
N LYS A 874 35.72 -9.44 -43.32
CA LYS A 874 35.88 -10.53 -42.33
C LYS A 874 34.83 -10.50 -41.21
N THR A 875 34.34 -9.31 -40.86
CA THR A 875 33.41 -9.13 -39.72
C THR A 875 31.98 -8.84 -40.17
N THR A 876 31.79 -8.35 -41.40
CA THR A 876 30.49 -7.90 -41.90
C THR A 876 29.76 -9.07 -42.56
N SER A 877 28.62 -9.47 -41.99
CA SER A 877 27.74 -10.47 -42.61
C SER A 877 26.99 -9.89 -43.82
N PRO A 878 26.47 -10.71 -44.75
CA PRO A 878 25.68 -10.20 -45.89
C PRO A 878 24.48 -9.34 -45.45
N ALA A 879 23.82 -9.70 -44.36
CA ALA A 879 22.73 -8.90 -43.77
C ALA A 879 23.23 -7.55 -43.21
N SER A 880 24.40 -7.55 -42.55
CA SER A 880 25.02 -6.30 -42.07
C SER A 880 25.46 -5.40 -43.23
N LEU A 881 25.96 -5.99 -44.33
CA LEU A 881 26.34 -5.25 -45.53
C LEU A 881 25.12 -4.61 -46.20
N LYS A 882 23.99 -5.32 -46.27
CA LYS A 882 22.70 -4.78 -46.71
C LYS A 882 22.32 -3.56 -45.88
N VAL A 883 22.34 -3.68 -44.56
CA VAL A 883 21.99 -2.57 -43.64
C VAL A 883 22.94 -1.40 -43.82
N LEU A 884 24.25 -1.65 -43.86
CA LEU A 884 25.27 -0.63 -44.05
C LEU A 884 25.03 0.14 -45.36
N THR A 885 24.85 -0.58 -46.46
CA THR A 885 24.59 0.01 -47.79
C THR A 885 23.33 0.86 -47.78
N LEU A 886 22.24 0.39 -47.16
CA LEU A 886 20.97 1.13 -47.07
C LEU A 886 21.06 2.36 -46.16
N LEU A 887 21.84 2.30 -45.07
CA LEU A 887 22.12 3.45 -44.22
C LEU A 887 22.94 4.52 -44.94
N TYR A 888 23.97 4.12 -45.70
CA TYR A 888 24.73 5.06 -46.54
C TYR A 888 23.89 5.63 -47.69
N ALA A 889 23.06 4.81 -48.34
CA ALA A 889 22.12 5.29 -49.35
C ALA A 889 21.14 6.32 -48.76
N HIS A 890 20.73 6.16 -47.50
CA HIS A 890 19.87 7.10 -46.79
C HIS A 890 20.58 8.42 -46.49
N THR A 891 21.79 8.38 -45.91
CA THR A 891 22.56 9.59 -45.56
C THR A 891 23.09 10.35 -46.78
N LEU A 892 23.32 9.67 -47.90
CA LEU A 892 23.74 10.30 -49.17
C LEU A 892 22.56 10.67 -50.06
N ASN A 893 21.33 10.37 -49.64
CA ASN A 893 20.10 10.59 -50.42
C ASN A 893 20.15 9.95 -51.83
N VAL A 894 20.73 8.74 -51.93
CA VAL A 894 20.75 7.94 -53.16
C VAL A 894 19.39 7.24 -53.32
N PRO A 895 18.69 7.42 -54.45
CA PRO A 895 17.37 6.83 -54.64
C PRO A 895 17.45 5.30 -54.75
N VAL A 896 16.71 4.60 -53.89
CA VAL A 896 16.56 3.14 -53.97
C VAL A 896 15.44 2.81 -54.96
N GLU A 897 15.79 2.26 -56.12
CA GLU A 897 14.84 1.92 -57.19
C GLU A 897 13.94 0.72 -56.84
N ASP A 898 14.50 -0.25 -56.11
CA ASP A 898 13.78 -1.45 -55.71
C ASP A 898 12.81 -1.17 -54.55
N LYS A 899 11.55 -1.59 -54.70
CA LYS A 899 10.49 -1.30 -53.73
C LYS A 899 10.68 -2.03 -52.40
N ASP A 900 11.21 -3.25 -52.44
CA ASP A 900 11.39 -4.07 -51.26
C ASP A 900 12.59 -3.56 -50.45
N LEU A 901 13.70 -3.20 -51.11
CA LEU A 901 14.85 -2.56 -50.46
C LEU A 901 14.51 -1.15 -49.91
N ALA A 902 13.68 -0.39 -50.62
CA ALA A 902 13.22 0.91 -50.13
C ALA A 902 12.36 0.78 -48.86
N GLN A 903 11.53 -0.27 -48.77
CA GLN A 903 10.79 -0.57 -47.55
C GLN A 903 11.72 -1.03 -46.42
N ASP A 904 12.72 -1.86 -46.72
CA ASP A 904 13.70 -2.29 -45.73
C ASP A 904 14.52 -1.10 -45.19
N GLN A 905 14.88 -0.13 -46.04
CA GLN A 905 15.56 1.12 -45.64
C GLN A 905 14.72 1.95 -44.64
N VAL A 906 13.41 2.03 -44.87
CA VAL A 906 12.45 2.69 -43.98
C VAL A 906 12.43 2.02 -42.60
N ASP A 907 12.33 0.70 -42.56
CA ASP A 907 12.28 -0.05 -41.31
C ASP A 907 13.62 -0.01 -40.55
N ILE A 908 14.75 -0.07 -41.26
CA ILE A 908 16.09 0.13 -40.69
C ILE A 908 16.19 1.51 -40.04
N THR A 909 15.89 2.57 -40.79
CA THR A 909 16.08 3.96 -40.33
C THR A 909 15.23 4.26 -39.09
N ALA A 910 14.01 3.74 -39.03
CA ALA A 910 13.15 3.90 -37.85
C ALA A 910 13.75 3.24 -36.59
N LYS A 911 14.43 2.10 -36.74
CA LYS A 911 14.99 1.32 -35.64
C LYS A 911 16.36 1.83 -35.19
N THR A 912 17.16 2.38 -36.10
CA THR A 912 18.52 2.87 -35.82
C THR A 912 18.55 3.94 -34.73
N LEU A 913 17.58 4.86 -34.69
CA LEU A 913 17.52 5.87 -33.64
C LEU A 913 17.42 5.25 -32.24
N HIS A 914 16.65 4.16 -32.11
CA HIS A 914 16.52 3.47 -30.83
C HIS A 914 17.84 2.78 -30.42
N LEU A 915 18.56 2.20 -31.38
CA LEU A 915 19.87 1.58 -31.14
C LEU A 915 20.93 2.61 -30.73
N ILE A 916 20.92 3.80 -31.34
CA ILE A 916 21.83 4.91 -30.96
C ILE A 916 21.63 5.32 -29.50
N HIS A 917 20.41 5.33 -28.98
CA HIS A 917 20.17 5.59 -27.55
C HIS A 917 20.88 4.56 -26.66
N GLY A 918 20.85 3.28 -27.03
CA GLY A 918 21.60 2.23 -26.34
C GLY A 918 23.11 2.45 -26.38
N MET A 919 23.64 2.90 -27.52
CA MET A 919 25.06 3.27 -27.64
C MET A 919 25.42 4.46 -26.75
N ILE A 920 24.57 5.49 -26.67
CA ILE A 920 24.77 6.67 -25.80
C ILE A 920 24.81 6.24 -24.32
N GLN A 921 24.00 5.27 -23.91
CA GLN A 921 24.06 4.76 -22.53
C GLN A 921 25.39 4.06 -22.22
N ILE A 922 25.93 3.28 -23.17
CA ILE A 922 27.25 2.64 -23.02
C ILE A 922 28.35 3.70 -22.89
N THR A 923 28.35 4.71 -23.75
CA THR A 923 29.37 5.77 -23.73
C THR A 923 29.23 6.67 -22.52
N THR A 924 28.01 6.92 -22.04
CA THR A 924 27.74 7.64 -20.78
C THR A 924 28.28 6.88 -19.58
N ALA A 925 28.03 5.56 -19.50
CA ALA A 925 28.55 4.72 -18.42
C ALA A 925 30.09 4.65 -18.39
N ARG A 926 30.74 4.79 -19.55
CA ARG A 926 32.21 4.88 -19.68
C ARG A 926 32.75 6.31 -19.60
N GLN A 927 31.87 7.31 -19.47
CA GLN A 927 32.18 8.74 -19.43
C GLN A 927 32.92 9.26 -20.68
N TRP A 928 32.63 8.74 -21.88
CA TRP A 928 33.26 9.20 -23.12
C TRP A 928 32.47 10.35 -23.75
N LEU A 929 33.00 11.58 -23.69
CA LEU A 929 32.29 12.78 -24.15
C LEU A 929 32.22 12.85 -25.69
N SER A 930 33.36 12.80 -26.38
CA SER A 930 33.46 12.95 -27.84
C SER A 930 32.58 11.98 -28.61
N VAL A 931 32.59 10.70 -28.21
CA VAL A 931 31.80 9.64 -28.85
C VAL A 931 30.31 9.84 -28.58
N SER A 932 29.94 10.26 -27.37
CA SER A 932 28.54 10.55 -27.03
C SER A 932 27.99 11.70 -27.85
N LEU A 933 28.77 12.79 -28.02
CA LEU A 933 28.40 13.90 -28.89
C LEU A 933 28.30 13.46 -30.35
N SER A 934 29.24 12.64 -30.83
CA SER A 934 29.20 12.08 -32.19
C SER A 934 27.99 11.18 -32.43
N LEU A 935 27.53 10.44 -31.41
CA LEU A 935 26.29 9.64 -31.47
C LEU A 935 25.04 10.51 -31.50
N MET A 936 25.04 11.65 -30.79
CA MET A 936 23.98 12.64 -30.86
C MET A 936 23.94 13.28 -32.26
N ASP A 937 25.08 13.67 -32.81
CA ASP A 937 25.18 14.19 -34.18
C ASP A 937 24.70 13.15 -35.20
N MET A 938 25.04 11.87 -35.02
CA MET A 938 24.54 10.77 -35.85
C MET A 938 23.00 10.68 -35.85
N SER A 939 22.36 10.93 -34.70
CA SER A 939 20.90 10.94 -34.63
C SER A 939 20.29 12.07 -35.47
N GLN A 940 20.87 13.27 -35.42
CA GLN A 940 20.45 14.42 -36.23
C GLN A 940 20.62 14.12 -37.73
N ILE A 941 21.79 13.60 -38.11
CA ILE A 941 22.16 13.24 -39.49
C ILE A 941 21.17 12.22 -40.07
N LEU A 942 20.84 11.17 -39.33
CA LEU A 942 19.90 10.14 -39.78
C LEU A 942 18.45 10.64 -39.87
N VAL A 943 18.02 11.53 -38.98
CA VAL A 943 16.69 12.14 -39.03
C VAL A 943 16.56 13.06 -40.25
N GLN A 944 17.57 13.87 -40.53
CA GLN A 944 17.55 14.84 -41.63
C GLN A 944 17.96 14.23 -42.97
N GLY A 945 18.55 13.03 -43.01
CA GLY A 945 19.01 12.39 -44.24
C GLY A 945 20.22 13.09 -44.85
N LEU A 946 21.17 13.50 -44.00
CA LEU A 946 22.41 14.17 -44.40
C LEU A 946 23.62 13.23 -44.27
N TYR A 947 24.76 13.64 -44.81
CA TYR A 947 26.03 12.95 -44.66
C TYR A 947 26.94 13.65 -43.63
N PHE A 948 28.02 12.97 -43.23
CA PHE A 948 29.02 13.55 -42.34
C PHE A 948 29.63 14.81 -42.93
N HIS A 949 29.77 15.84 -42.09
CA HIS A 949 30.35 17.14 -42.46
C HIS A 949 29.55 17.97 -43.48
N ASP A 950 28.33 17.56 -43.83
CA ASP A 950 27.41 18.39 -44.61
C ASP A 950 27.07 19.70 -43.86
N SER A 951 26.74 20.74 -44.62
CA SER A 951 26.34 22.01 -44.02
C SER A 951 24.94 21.88 -43.40
N PRO A 952 24.69 22.47 -42.20
CA PRO A 952 23.35 22.52 -41.61
C PRO A 952 22.29 23.14 -42.54
N LEU A 953 22.67 23.97 -43.50
CA LEU A 953 21.76 24.58 -44.47
C LEU A 953 21.12 23.56 -45.43
N GLN A 954 21.75 22.39 -45.64
CA GLN A 954 21.24 21.34 -46.53
C GLN A 954 20.01 20.61 -45.95
N GLN A 955 19.62 20.92 -44.70
CA GLN A 955 18.34 20.49 -44.12
C GLN A 955 17.15 21.20 -44.79
N LEU A 956 17.38 22.39 -45.35
CA LEU A 956 16.35 23.18 -46.03
C LEU A 956 16.06 22.61 -47.43
N PRO A 957 14.80 22.69 -47.90
CA PRO A 957 14.48 22.26 -49.26
C PRO A 957 15.20 23.14 -50.29
N PHE A 958 15.54 22.57 -51.45
CA PHE A 958 16.21 23.26 -52.57
C PHE A 958 17.62 23.80 -52.30
N VAL A 959 18.26 23.43 -51.19
CA VAL A 959 19.68 23.73 -50.91
C VAL A 959 20.53 22.50 -51.20
N ASP A 960 21.30 22.54 -52.29
CA ASP A 960 22.20 21.46 -52.69
C ASP A 960 23.68 21.77 -52.39
N THR A 961 24.56 20.79 -52.62
CA THR A 961 26.00 20.92 -52.36
C THR A 961 26.65 22.02 -53.22
N GLU A 962 26.10 22.32 -54.39
CA GLU A 962 26.59 23.38 -55.29
C GLU A 962 26.22 24.76 -54.75
N ALA A 963 24.99 24.95 -54.29
CA ALA A 963 24.53 26.14 -53.59
C ALA A 963 25.38 26.45 -52.35
N VAL A 964 25.71 25.43 -51.54
CA VAL A 964 26.58 25.58 -50.37
C VAL A 964 28.05 25.88 -50.75
N LYS A 965 28.53 25.37 -51.89
CA LYS A 965 29.87 25.72 -52.40
C LYS A 965 29.93 27.17 -52.88
N ALA A 966 28.89 27.68 -53.54
CA ALA A 966 28.78 29.07 -53.97
C ALA A 966 28.79 30.05 -52.78
N LEU A 967 28.22 29.63 -51.65
CA LEU A 967 28.18 30.36 -50.37
C LEU A 967 29.56 30.62 -49.74
N LYS A 968 30.55 29.75 -49.96
CA LYS A 968 31.90 29.93 -49.38
C LYS A 968 32.60 31.21 -49.87
N GLY A 969 32.14 31.82 -50.96
CA GLY A 969 32.73 33.03 -51.56
C GLY A 969 32.02 34.35 -51.25
N LYS A 970 30.77 34.36 -50.75
CA LYS A 970 29.96 35.56 -50.50
C LYS A 970 29.25 35.44 -49.15
N LYS A 971 29.61 36.29 -48.16
CA LYS A 971 29.08 36.34 -46.77
C LYS A 971 28.96 34.94 -46.12
N GLN A 972 29.88 34.57 -45.21
CA GLN A 972 29.93 33.22 -44.61
C GLN A 972 28.69 32.87 -43.75
N VAL A 973 27.59 32.41 -44.36
CA VAL A 973 26.40 31.89 -43.66
C VAL A 973 26.65 30.44 -43.25
N LYS A 974 26.53 30.14 -41.95
CA LYS A 974 26.82 28.81 -41.39
C LYS A 974 25.62 28.16 -40.71
N SER A 975 24.63 28.92 -40.27
CA SER A 975 23.44 28.43 -39.55
C SER A 975 22.12 28.85 -40.22
N ILE A 976 21.04 28.14 -39.90
CA ILE A 976 19.69 28.46 -40.39
C ILE A 976 19.22 29.82 -39.86
N ALA A 977 19.61 30.21 -38.64
CA ALA A 977 19.34 31.54 -38.09
C ALA A 977 19.97 32.65 -38.94
N GLN A 978 21.28 32.53 -39.23
CA GLN A 978 21.98 33.49 -40.10
C GLN A 978 21.40 33.54 -41.52
N PHE A 979 20.85 32.43 -42.02
CA PHE A 979 20.13 32.40 -43.29
C PHE A 979 18.81 33.18 -43.21
N MET A 980 18.09 33.12 -42.09
CA MET A 980 16.82 33.84 -41.89
C MET A 980 17.00 35.34 -41.67
N ASP A 981 18.15 35.78 -41.16
CA ASP A 981 18.50 37.19 -40.98
C ASP A 981 18.83 37.90 -42.30
N MET A 982 18.98 37.16 -43.40
CA MET A 982 19.29 37.72 -44.72
C MET A 982 18.04 38.28 -45.42
N ASP A 983 18.27 39.32 -46.23
CA ASP A 983 17.26 39.87 -47.12
C ASP A 983 16.74 38.81 -48.10
N ARG A 984 15.49 38.99 -48.58
CA ARG A 984 14.81 38.01 -49.44
C ARG A 984 15.57 37.74 -50.75
N GLU A 985 16.18 38.78 -51.32
CA GLU A 985 16.96 38.70 -52.57
C GLU A 985 18.26 37.92 -52.36
N ASP A 986 18.95 38.22 -51.26
CA ASP A 986 20.15 37.53 -50.83
C ASP A 986 19.83 36.04 -50.58
N ARG A 987 18.71 35.71 -49.92
CA ARG A 987 18.25 34.31 -49.74
C ARG A 987 17.94 33.60 -51.06
N ALA A 988 17.27 34.26 -51.99
CA ALA A 988 16.96 33.68 -53.30
C ALA A 988 18.24 33.35 -54.10
N ALA A 989 19.27 34.18 -53.98
CA ALA A 989 20.57 33.95 -54.62
C ALA A 989 21.35 32.76 -54.03
N LEU A 990 20.98 32.28 -52.83
CA LEU A 990 21.59 31.10 -52.19
C LEU A 990 20.90 29.78 -52.54
N LEU A 991 19.73 29.85 -53.19
CA LEU A 991 19.00 28.67 -53.61
C LEU A 991 19.45 28.26 -55.02
N LYS A 992 19.12 27.03 -55.41
CA LYS A 992 19.45 26.49 -56.73
C LYS A 992 19.00 27.45 -57.86
N GLU A 993 19.79 27.56 -58.93
CA GLU A 993 19.41 28.36 -60.10
C GLU A 993 18.06 27.88 -60.67
N GLY A 994 17.12 28.81 -60.91
CA GLY A 994 15.77 28.51 -61.45
C GLY A 994 14.66 28.30 -60.41
N VAL A 995 14.90 28.65 -59.13
CA VAL A 995 13.87 28.59 -58.07
C VAL A 995 12.85 29.72 -58.21
N THR A 996 11.56 29.39 -58.08
CA THR A 996 10.43 30.33 -58.16
C THR A 996 10.26 31.14 -56.86
N ALA A 997 9.64 32.32 -56.92
CA ALA A 997 9.41 33.15 -55.73
C ALA A 997 8.64 32.41 -54.61
N ASP A 998 7.66 31.58 -54.99
CA ASP A 998 6.88 30.76 -54.05
C ASP A 998 7.74 29.70 -53.33
N GLN A 999 8.73 29.13 -54.03
CA GLN A 999 9.66 28.18 -53.43
C GLN A 999 10.63 28.85 -52.45
N VAL A 1000 11.03 30.10 -52.68
CA VAL A 1000 11.82 30.87 -51.70
C VAL A 1000 11.02 31.08 -50.40
N ASP A 1001 9.74 31.42 -50.53
CA ASP A 1001 8.85 31.63 -49.37
C ASP A 1001 8.54 30.29 -48.65
N GLN A 1002 8.48 29.19 -49.39
CA GLN A 1002 8.37 27.83 -48.84
C GLN A 1002 9.61 27.45 -48.02
N VAL A 1003 10.82 27.76 -48.49
CA VAL A 1003 12.07 27.55 -47.74
C VAL A 1003 12.06 28.36 -46.44
N ALA A 1004 11.66 29.63 -46.51
CA ALA A 1004 11.55 30.49 -45.32
C ALA A 1004 10.50 29.96 -44.32
N THR A 1005 9.39 29.42 -44.80
CA THR A 1005 8.36 28.79 -43.95
C THR A 1005 8.88 27.55 -43.24
N VAL A 1006 9.66 26.72 -43.94
CA VAL A 1006 10.31 25.53 -43.38
C VAL A 1006 11.39 25.91 -42.37
N ALA A 1007 12.21 26.92 -42.66
CA ALA A 1007 13.24 27.41 -41.76
C ALA A 1007 12.67 27.85 -40.40
N LYS A 1008 11.48 28.48 -40.39
CA LYS A 1008 10.77 28.87 -39.15
C LYS A 1008 10.33 27.69 -38.27
N GLN A 1009 10.21 26.47 -38.82
CA GLN A 1009 9.83 25.26 -38.10
C GLN A 1009 10.98 24.62 -37.31
N TYR A 1010 12.23 25.07 -37.50
CA TYR A 1010 13.39 24.59 -36.77
C TYR A 1010 13.60 25.43 -35.51
N PRO A 1011 13.14 25.01 -34.32
CA PRO A 1011 13.31 25.80 -33.10
C PRO A 1011 14.79 26.00 -32.76
N GLU A 1012 15.14 27.25 -32.45
CA GLU A 1012 16.41 27.64 -31.88
C GLU A 1012 16.28 27.75 -30.36
N LEU A 1013 17.15 27.09 -29.61
CA LEU A 1013 17.16 27.20 -28.16
C LEU A 1013 17.97 28.41 -27.72
N LYS A 1014 17.31 29.33 -27.00
CA LYS A 1014 17.98 30.41 -26.27
C LYS A 1014 18.16 30.02 -24.81
N VAL A 1015 19.40 30.11 -24.33
CA VAL A 1015 19.75 29.94 -22.92
C VAL A 1015 19.65 31.30 -22.24
N HIS A 1016 18.65 31.48 -21.38
CA HIS A 1016 18.45 32.72 -20.64
C HIS A 1016 19.42 32.82 -19.45
N LYS A 1017 19.58 31.71 -18.73
CA LYS A 1017 20.45 31.66 -17.55
C LYS A 1017 20.93 30.24 -17.32
N ALA A 1018 22.23 30.09 -17.07
CA ALA A 1018 22.85 28.84 -16.68
C ALA A 1018 23.81 29.13 -15.52
N PHE A 1019 23.61 28.48 -14.36
CA PHE A 1019 24.45 28.71 -13.19
C PHE A 1019 24.41 27.51 -12.23
N PHE A 1020 25.38 27.47 -11.33
CA PHE A 1020 25.50 26.46 -10.29
C PHE A 1020 25.06 27.06 -8.96
N ARG A 1021 24.27 26.33 -8.17
CA ARG A 1021 23.83 26.73 -6.83
C ARG A 1021 23.82 25.52 -5.89
N VAL A 1022 24.10 25.74 -4.61
CA VAL A 1022 23.95 24.74 -3.53
C VAL A 1022 22.75 25.15 -2.66
N ALA A 1023 22.10 24.17 -2.04
CA ALA A 1023 21.01 24.43 -1.11
C ALA A 1023 21.56 25.13 0.15
N GLY A 1024 20.94 26.24 0.58
CA GLY A 1024 21.37 26.98 1.78
C GLY A 1024 22.46 28.03 1.52
N ASP A 1025 23.45 27.74 0.68
CA ASP A 1025 24.64 28.61 0.53
C ASP A 1025 24.80 29.25 -0.86
N ASN A 1026 25.31 30.49 -0.89
CA ASN A 1026 25.72 31.18 -2.11
C ASN A 1026 27.10 30.71 -2.63
N ILE A 1027 27.83 29.93 -1.83
CA ILE A 1027 29.17 29.45 -2.13
C ILE A 1027 29.15 27.93 -2.27
N ILE A 1028 29.87 27.42 -3.26
CA ILE A 1028 29.93 25.98 -3.55
C ILE A 1028 31.15 25.40 -2.83
N THR A 1029 30.92 24.55 -1.84
CA THR A 1029 31.98 23.87 -1.06
C THR A 1029 32.38 22.54 -1.70
N PRO A 1030 33.60 22.00 -1.42
CA PRO A 1030 34.06 20.76 -2.02
C PRO A 1030 33.25 19.53 -1.57
N GLY A 1031 32.83 18.68 -2.51
CA GLY A 1031 32.07 17.46 -2.23
C GLY A 1031 30.57 17.63 -1.95
N SER A 1032 30.05 18.87 -1.97
CA SER A 1032 28.63 19.19 -1.79
C SER A 1032 27.75 18.77 -2.99
N LEU A 1033 26.44 18.62 -2.75
CA LEU A 1033 25.47 18.38 -3.82
C LEU A 1033 25.14 19.72 -4.52
N CYS A 1034 25.76 19.93 -5.67
CA CYS A 1034 25.54 21.11 -6.49
C CYS A 1034 24.37 20.89 -7.45
N THR A 1035 23.49 21.87 -7.56
CA THR A 1035 22.43 21.90 -8.56
C THR A 1035 22.83 22.82 -9.71
N PHE A 1036 22.91 22.27 -10.91
CA PHE A 1036 22.98 23.02 -12.15
C PHE A 1036 21.57 23.44 -12.58
N ILE A 1037 21.33 24.74 -12.65
CA ILE A 1037 20.05 25.32 -13.05
C ILE A 1037 20.21 25.92 -14.45
N LEU A 1038 19.32 25.51 -15.35
CA LEU A 1038 19.31 25.93 -16.75
C LEU A 1038 17.91 26.44 -17.13
N LYS A 1039 17.77 27.71 -17.49
CA LYS A 1039 16.52 28.32 -17.98
C LYS A 1039 16.61 28.51 -19.49
N VAL A 1040 15.75 27.83 -20.25
CA VAL A 1040 15.78 27.78 -21.72
C VAL A 1040 14.42 28.00 -22.35
N SER A 1041 14.37 28.62 -23.52
CA SER A 1041 13.17 28.73 -24.35
C SER A 1041 13.48 28.39 -25.80
N ALA A 1042 12.48 27.89 -26.53
CA ALA A 1042 12.56 27.64 -27.96
C ALA A 1042 11.94 28.81 -28.74
N VAL A 1043 12.73 29.43 -29.61
CA VAL A 1043 12.32 30.57 -30.45
C VAL A 1043 12.40 30.17 -31.92
N SER A 1044 11.52 30.71 -32.76
CA SER A 1044 11.64 30.52 -34.21
C SER A 1044 12.79 31.37 -34.77
N PRO A 1045 13.63 30.83 -35.67
CA PRO A 1045 14.74 31.57 -36.29
C PRO A 1045 14.26 32.87 -36.95
N GLY A 1046 14.94 33.99 -36.66
CA GLY A 1046 14.62 35.33 -37.16
C GLY A 1046 13.54 36.09 -36.38
N GLN A 1047 13.08 35.57 -35.24
CA GLN A 1047 12.18 36.29 -34.31
C GLN A 1047 13.00 36.93 -33.18
N GLU A 1048 12.98 38.26 -33.09
CA GLU A 1048 13.53 38.99 -31.95
C GLU A 1048 12.65 38.76 -30.72
N VAL A 1049 13.28 38.53 -29.58
CA VAL A 1049 12.60 38.39 -28.28
C VAL A 1049 12.97 39.64 -27.49
N GLU A 1050 11.98 40.42 -27.06
CA GLU A 1050 12.22 41.52 -26.14
C GLU A 1050 12.72 40.95 -24.80
N GLU A 1051 14.00 41.13 -24.53
CA GLU A 1051 14.64 40.72 -23.29
C GLU A 1051 14.50 41.85 -22.26
N ASP A 1052 13.46 41.81 -21.41
CA ASP A 1052 13.46 42.56 -20.15
C ASP A 1052 14.42 41.84 -19.18
N GLU A 1053 15.74 42.09 -19.29
CA GLU A 1053 16.77 41.51 -18.40
C GLU A 1053 16.40 41.70 -16.91
N ASP A 1054 15.82 42.85 -16.55
CA ASP A 1054 15.43 43.20 -15.18
C ASP A 1054 14.22 42.41 -14.62
N LYS A 1055 13.30 41.95 -15.48
CA LYS A 1055 12.17 41.10 -15.04
C LYS A 1055 12.56 39.63 -14.91
N VAL A 1056 13.46 39.15 -15.78
CA VAL A 1056 13.94 37.76 -15.74
C VAL A 1056 14.86 37.51 -14.55
N VAL A 1057 15.68 38.50 -14.17
CA VAL A 1057 16.57 38.42 -13.00
C VAL A 1057 15.78 38.44 -11.67
N LYS A 1058 14.71 39.23 -11.56
CA LYS A 1058 13.81 39.21 -10.39
C LYS A 1058 13.06 37.89 -10.27
N SER A 1059 12.37 37.44 -11.34
CA SER A 1059 11.73 36.11 -11.35
C SER A 1059 12.72 34.99 -11.01
N ALA A 1060 13.93 34.98 -11.58
CA ALA A 1060 14.89 33.91 -11.32
C ALA A 1060 15.63 34.02 -9.97
N LYS A 1061 15.43 35.10 -9.20
CA LYS A 1061 15.91 35.21 -7.82
C LYS A 1061 14.78 34.77 -6.87
N ASP A 1062 13.58 35.29 -7.10
CA ASP A 1062 12.35 34.96 -6.37
C ASP A 1062 11.95 33.48 -6.53
N ASP A 1063 12.07 32.92 -7.74
CA ASP A 1063 11.76 31.51 -8.06
C ASP A 1063 12.80 30.52 -7.46
N VAL A 1064 13.97 30.99 -7.02
CA VAL A 1064 15.05 30.12 -6.51
C VAL A 1064 15.16 30.19 -5.00
N ASP A 1065 14.79 31.31 -4.38
CA ASP A 1065 14.67 31.42 -2.92
C ASP A 1065 13.36 30.75 -2.42
N ALA A 1066 12.24 30.91 -3.14
CA ALA A 1066 10.99 30.15 -2.88
C ALA A 1066 11.15 28.62 -3.01
N LEU A 1067 12.21 28.19 -3.70
CA LEU A 1067 12.45 26.79 -4.06
C LEU A 1067 13.10 25.95 -2.97
N PHE A 1068 13.83 26.59 -2.05
CA PHE A 1068 14.43 25.94 -0.89
C PHE A 1068 13.51 26.00 0.34
N GLU A 1069 12.51 26.87 0.33
CA GLU A 1069 11.47 27.00 1.38
C GLU A 1069 10.31 25.99 1.23
N GLY A 1070 10.36 25.07 0.25
CA GLY A 1070 9.36 24.01 0.10
C GLY A 1070 7.99 24.49 -0.41
N VAL A 1071 7.93 25.70 -0.98
CA VAL A 1071 6.71 26.26 -1.56
C VAL A 1071 6.71 26.01 -3.07
N GLU A 1072 6.34 24.79 -3.51
CA GLU A 1072 5.87 24.62 -4.89
C GLU A 1072 4.33 24.69 -4.93
N ASP A 1073 3.86 25.77 -5.57
CA ASP A 1073 2.79 25.78 -6.56
C ASP A 1073 1.40 25.25 -6.14
N SER A 1074 0.85 25.87 -5.10
CA SER A 1074 -0.58 25.89 -4.85
C SER A 1074 -1.14 27.29 -4.93
N GLU A 1075 -2.09 27.52 -5.82
CA GLU A 1075 -3.02 28.64 -5.68
C GLU A 1075 -4.11 28.22 -4.69
N GLU A 1076 -4.45 29.12 -3.77
CA GLU A 1076 -5.61 28.98 -2.89
C GLU A 1076 -6.85 29.40 -3.68
N ASP A 1077 -7.82 28.49 -3.80
CA ASP A 1077 -9.16 28.85 -4.28
C ASP A 1077 -9.80 29.87 -3.28
N GLU A 1078 -10.85 30.62 -3.66
CA GLU A 1078 -11.59 31.53 -2.73
C GLU A 1078 -12.10 30.82 -1.44
N ASP A 1079 -12.14 29.49 -1.45
CA ASP A 1079 -12.51 28.62 -0.31
C ASP A 1079 -11.30 28.06 0.48
N GLY A 1080 -10.07 28.49 0.20
CA GLY A 1080 -8.87 28.10 0.95
C GLY A 1080 -8.35 26.68 0.69
N ASN A 1081 -8.72 26.06 -0.44
CA ASN A 1081 -8.22 24.74 -0.83
C ASN A 1081 -6.97 24.85 -1.72
N ILE A 1082 -5.93 24.09 -1.36
CA ILE A 1082 -4.65 23.98 -2.06
C ILE A 1082 -4.77 22.96 -3.20
N LYS A 1083 -4.67 23.40 -4.47
CA LYS A 1083 -4.60 22.52 -5.65
C LYS A 1083 -3.26 22.66 -6.39
N PRO A 1084 -2.68 21.57 -6.93
CA PRO A 1084 -1.46 21.64 -7.73
C PRO A 1084 -1.72 22.39 -9.05
N LYS A 1085 -0.86 23.37 -9.35
CA LYS A 1085 -0.92 24.18 -10.57
C LYS A 1085 -0.91 23.29 -11.82
N LYS A 1086 -2.00 23.31 -12.61
CA LYS A 1086 -2.05 22.62 -13.90
C LYS A 1086 -1.15 23.39 -14.88
N GLU A 1087 0.06 22.91 -15.13
CA GLU A 1087 0.83 23.37 -16.27
C GLU A 1087 0.07 23.05 -17.58
N ASP A 1088 -0.27 24.09 -18.35
CA ASP A 1088 -0.75 23.95 -19.72
C ASP A 1088 0.36 23.34 -20.58
N LYS A 1089 0.34 22.01 -20.74
CA LYS A 1089 1.26 21.28 -21.61
C LYS A 1089 0.87 21.51 -23.07
N THR A 1090 1.18 22.68 -23.62
CA THR A 1090 1.17 22.87 -25.08
C THR A 1090 2.32 22.05 -25.68
N PRO A 1091 2.05 20.99 -26.46
CA PRO A 1091 3.10 20.14 -27.00
C PRO A 1091 3.91 20.89 -28.07
N ALA A 1092 5.22 20.66 -28.12
CA ALA A 1092 6.06 21.25 -29.16
C ALA A 1092 5.62 20.76 -30.56
N PRO A 1093 5.75 21.61 -31.61
CA PRO A 1093 5.45 21.22 -32.97
C PRO A 1093 6.39 20.12 -33.47
N ASN A 1094 5.95 19.37 -34.47
CA ASN A 1094 6.78 18.34 -35.11
C ASN A 1094 7.91 19.01 -35.92
N VAL A 1095 9.10 18.39 -35.93
CA VAL A 1095 10.25 18.86 -36.74
C VAL A 1095 10.04 18.50 -38.21
N HIS A 1096 10.49 19.39 -39.09
CA HIS A 1096 10.64 19.10 -40.51
C HIS A 1096 11.70 18.01 -40.73
N ALA A 1097 11.26 16.78 -41.00
CA ALA A 1097 12.12 15.62 -41.27
C ALA A 1097 11.52 14.76 -42.40
N PRO A 1098 11.67 15.17 -43.68
CA PRO A 1098 11.00 14.52 -44.80
C PRO A 1098 11.58 13.14 -45.16
N TYR A 1099 12.86 12.90 -44.85
CA TYR A 1099 13.53 11.62 -45.13
C TYR A 1099 13.35 10.59 -44.00
N PHE A 1100 13.05 11.04 -42.78
CA PHE A 1100 12.73 10.14 -41.68
C PHE A 1100 11.32 9.53 -41.85
N PRO A 1101 11.13 8.21 -41.68
CA PRO A 1101 9.87 7.53 -42.00
C PRO A 1101 8.69 7.87 -41.09
N GLY A 1102 8.93 8.25 -39.82
CA GLY A 1102 7.88 8.59 -38.85
C GLY A 1102 7.70 10.10 -38.66
N GLU A 1103 6.67 10.51 -37.91
CA GLU A 1103 6.62 11.86 -37.35
C GLU A 1103 7.62 11.99 -36.20
N LYS A 1104 8.37 13.10 -36.17
CA LYS A 1104 9.42 13.33 -35.19
C LYS A 1104 9.15 14.59 -34.38
N LYS A 1105 9.03 14.44 -33.06
CA LYS A 1105 9.02 15.56 -32.13
C LYS A 1105 10.45 15.90 -31.69
N PRO A 1106 10.81 17.19 -31.64
CA PRO A 1106 12.15 17.59 -31.23
C PRO A 1106 12.33 17.32 -29.73
N PHE A 1107 13.52 16.88 -29.37
CA PHE A 1107 13.97 16.94 -27.99
C PHE A 1107 15.46 17.27 -27.93
N TRP A 1108 15.90 17.69 -26.76
CA TRP A 1108 17.26 18.19 -26.55
C TRP A 1108 17.97 17.38 -25.47
N TRP A 1109 19.24 17.07 -25.73
CA TRP A 1109 20.17 16.52 -24.76
C TRP A 1109 20.93 17.64 -24.09
N VAL A 1110 20.86 17.72 -22.77
CA VAL A 1110 21.74 18.58 -21.97
C VAL A 1110 22.84 17.72 -21.37
N VAL A 1111 24.08 18.04 -21.72
CA VAL A 1111 25.28 17.33 -21.28
C VAL A 1111 26.25 18.34 -20.69
N LEU A 1112 26.70 18.08 -19.46
CA LEU A 1112 27.81 18.81 -18.86
C LEU A 1112 29.06 17.94 -18.94
N GLY A 1113 30.08 18.41 -19.64
CA GLY A 1113 31.31 17.67 -19.87
C GLY A 1113 32.54 18.55 -19.75
N ASP A 1114 33.68 17.91 -19.52
CA ASP A 1114 34.99 18.53 -19.62
C ASP A 1114 35.58 18.20 -20.99
N HIS A 1115 35.65 19.20 -21.86
CA HIS A 1115 36.19 19.05 -23.21
C HIS A 1115 37.70 18.76 -23.20
N LYS A 1116 38.46 19.27 -22.22
CA LYS A 1116 39.92 19.08 -22.15
C LYS A 1116 40.27 17.62 -21.83
N ASN A 1117 39.53 17.02 -20.89
CA ASN A 1117 39.74 15.64 -20.48
C ASN A 1117 38.90 14.62 -21.26
N ASN A 1118 38.03 15.08 -22.18
CA ASN A 1118 37.10 14.26 -22.93
C ASN A 1118 36.16 13.42 -22.05
N ARG A 1119 35.74 13.96 -20.89
CA ARG A 1119 34.92 13.25 -19.90
C ARG A 1119 33.55 13.88 -19.72
N ILE A 1120 32.56 13.03 -19.54
CA ILE A 1120 31.22 13.44 -19.13
C ILE A 1120 31.22 13.60 -17.61
N VAL A 1121 30.81 14.78 -17.14
CA VAL A 1121 30.68 15.08 -15.70
C VAL A 1121 29.29 14.70 -15.23
N VAL A 1122 28.26 15.10 -15.98
CA VAL A 1122 26.86 14.83 -15.67
C VAL A 1122 26.22 14.05 -16.80
N SER A 1123 25.49 12.99 -16.44
CA SER A 1123 24.83 12.12 -17.41
C SER A 1123 23.86 12.91 -18.31
N PRO A 1124 23.82 12.63 -19.62
CA PRO A 1124 22.93 13.33 -20.56
C PRO A 1124 21.47 13.31 -20.10
N THR A 1125 20.88 14.49 -19.94
CA THR A 1125 19.48 14.65 -19.54
C THR A 1125 18.64 15.04 -20.75
N LYS A 1126 17.54 14.32 -20.98
CA LYS A 1126 16.61 14.56 -22.09
C LYS A 1126 15.54 15.57 -21.71
N ILE A 1127 15.39 16.63 -22.50
CA ILE A 1127 14.33 17.64 -22.35
C ILE A 1127 13.40 17.62 -23.55
N THR A 1128 12.09 17.60 -23.27
CA THR A 1128 11.00 17.57 -24.26
C THR A 1128 10.05 18.73 -24.05
N ASP A 1129 9.25 19.03 -25.07
CA ASP A 1129 8.18 20.05 -25.04
C ASP A 1129 8.68 21.42 -24.55
N VAL A 1130 9.81 21.89 -25.09
CA VAL A 1130 10.27 23.27 -24.90
C VAL A 1130 9.54 24.16 -25.90
N THR A 1131 8.87 25.20 -25.40
CA THR A 1131 8.11 26.18 -26.20
C THR A 1131 8.72 27.57 -26.05
N SER A 1132 8.03 28.61 -26.52
CA SER A 1132 8.47 30.01 -26.35
C SER A 1132 8.51 30.46 -24.88
N LYS A 1133 7.77 29.82 -23.98
CA LYS A 1133 7.85 30.12 -22.55
C LYS A 1133 9.14 29.54 -21.96
N PRO A 1134 9.87 30.30 -21.12
CA PRO A 1134 11.11 29.82 -20.51
C PRO A 1134 10.81 28.66 -19.56
N LYS A 1135 11.52 27.55 -19.76
CA LYS A 1135 11.44 26.34 -18.96
C LYS A 1135 12.72 26.20 -18.12
N THR A 1136 12.55 25.99 -16.83
CA THR A 1136 13.66 25.77 -15.89
C THR A 1136 13.94 24.28 -15.76
N ILE A 1137 15.21 23.90 -15.90
CA ILE A 1137 15.71 22.53 -15.78
C ILE A 1137 16.73 22.50 -14.64
N ARG A 1138 16.61 21.50 -13.78
CA ARG A 1138 17.46 21.32 -12.61
C ARG A 1138 18.18 19.98 -12.74
N ILE A 1139 19.50 19.99 -12.63
CA ILE A 1139 20.32 18.78 -12.71
C ILE A 1139 21.28 18.75 -11.53
N GLN A 1140 21.15 17.75 -10.67
CA GLN A 1140 21.97 17.62 -9.45
C GLN A 1140 23.18 16.73 -9.72
N PHE A 1141 24.35 17.16 -9.23
CA PHE A 1141 25.59 16.38 -9.27
C PHE A 1141 26.51 16.76 -8.11
N GLN A 1142 27.48 15.90 -7.81
CA GLN A 1142 28.43 16.13 -6.73
C GLN A 1142 29.55 17.10 -7.19
N SER A 1143 29.84 18.12 -6.40
CA SER A 1143 30.94 19.04 -6.68
C SER A 1143 32.30 18.35 -6.51
N PRO A 1144 33.36 18.80 -7.22
CA PRO A 1144 34.70 18.25 -7.07
C PRO A 1144 35.22 18.34 -5.61
N PRO A 1145 36.03 17.38 -5.17
CA PRO A 1145 36.46 17.28 -3.77
C PRO A 1145 37.59 18.25 -3.38
N ARG A 1146 38.17 19.00 -4.32
CA ARG A 1146 39.23 19.99 -4.04
C ARG A 1146 38.71 21.40 -4.34
N PRO A 1147 39.06 22.40 -3.53
CA PRO A 1147 38.78 23.79 -3.86
C PRO A 1147 39.59 24.19 -5.10
N GLY A 1148 38.97 24.99 -5.96
CA GLY A 1148 39.53 25.41 -7.23
C GLY A 1148 38.46 25.84 -8.24
N GLN A 1149 38.91 26.47 -9.31
CA GLN A 1149 38.05 26.79 -10.44
C GLN A 1149 38.08 25.63 -11.45
N TYR A 1150 36.91 25.07 -11.72
CA TYR A 1150 36.70 24.00 -12.70
C TYR A 1150 35.96 24.57 -13.89
N SER A 1151 36.54 24.46 -15.08
CA SER A 1151 35.86 24.84 -16.32
C SER A 1151 35.17 23.63 -16.92
N PHE A 1152 33.86 23.75 -17.12
CA PHE A 1152 33.03 22.79 -17.83
C PHE A 1152 32.49 23.41 -19.12
N ASN A 1153 32.07 22.56 -20.04
CA ASN A 1153 31.36 22.96 -21.24
C ASN A 1153 29.95 22.38 -21.17
N LEU A 1154 28.96 23.27 -21.27
CA LEU A 1154 27.56 22.92 -21.45
C LEU A 1154 27.32 22.64 -22.93
N PHE A 1155 26.93 21.40 -23.25
CA PHE A 1155 26.51 21.01 -24.59
C PHE A 1155 24.99 20.78 -24.57
N ILE A 1156 24.25 21.59 -25.31
CA ILE A 1156 22.83 21.35 -25.60
C ILE A 1156 22.73 20.89 -27.06
N LYS A 1157 22.42 19.61 -27.26
CA LYS A 1157 22.41 18.96 -28.57
C LYS A 1157 20.99 18.57 -28.95
N SER A 1158 20.55 18.94 -30.16
CA SER A 1158 19.27 18.45 -30.67
C SER A 1158 19.34 16.95 -30.97
N ASP A 1159 18.21 16.26 -30.98
CA ASP A 1159 18.14 14.89 -31.49
C ASP A 1159 17.81 14.80 -32.99
N SER A 1160 17.38 15.90 -33.59
CA SER A 1160 16.75 15.92 -34.90
C SER A 1160 17.15 17.09 -35.79
N ILE A 1161 17.80 18.12 -35.26
CA ILE A 1161 18.16 19.35 -35.99
C ILE A 1161 19.67 19.54 -35.93
N LEU A 1162 20.32 19.69 -37.09
CA LEU A 1162 21.76 19.98 -37.16
C LEU A 1162 22.01 21.49 -37.06
N GLY A 1163 23.05 21.89 -36.32
CA GLY A 1163 23.49 23.30 -36.25
C GLY A 1163 22.65 24.21 -35.34
N ALA A 1164 21.71 23.64 -34.58
CA ALA A 1164 20.98 24.35 -33.52
C ALA A 1164 21.55 24.04 -32.12
N ASP A 1165 22.78 23.55 -32.07
CA ASP A 1165 23.45 23.13 -30.84
C ASP A 1165 24.00 24.35 -30.10
N VAL A 1166 23.88 24.34 -28.77
CA VAL A 1166 24.45 25.38 -27.91
C VAL A 1166 25.68 24.82 -27.22
N LEU A 1167 26.80 25.54 -27.37
CA LEU A 1167 28.03 25.33 -26.61
C LEU A 1167 28.28 26.56 -25.75
N GLN A 1168 28.27 26.39 -24.44
CA GLN A 1168 28.53 27.47 -23.50
C GLN A 1168 29.59 27.05 -22.48
N ASP A 1169 30.61 27.88 -22.32
CA ASP A 1169 31.64 27.67 -21.31
C ASP A 1169 31.09 28.07 -19.93
N MET A 1170 31.25 27.17 -18.97
CA MET A 1170 30.73 27.29 -17.61
C MET A 1170 31.87 27.15 -16.62
N THR A 1171 31.98 28.06 -15.66
CA THR A 1171 32.97 27.97 -14.59
C THR A 1171 32.29 27.62 -13.27
N LEU A 1172 32.72 26.53 -12.66
CA LEU A 1172 32.35 26.15 -11.30
C LEU A 1172 33.49 26.58 -10.37
N THR A 1173 33.23 27.56 -9.51
CA THR A 1173 34.20 27.96 -8.48
C THR A 1173 33.87 27.23 -7.19
N VAL A 1174 34.76 26.32 -6.79
CA VAL A 1174 34.67 25.65 -5.50
C VAL A 1174 35.59 26.39 -4.54
N LEU A 1175 35.02 27.03 -3.52
CA LEU A 1175 35.80 27.74 -2.51
C LEU A 1175 36.02 26.84 -1.29
N ASP A 1176 37.10 27.11 -0.56
CA ASP A 1176 37.36 26.48 0.73
C ASP A 1176 36.30 26.93 1.74
N ALA A 1177 35.87 26.04 2.63
CA ALA A 1177 34.88 26.34 3.66
C ALA A 1177 35.31 27.51 4.56
N SER A 1178 36.62 27.77 4.70
CA SER A 1178 37.16 28.89 5.46
C SER A 1178 36.88 30.30 4.88
N GLN A 1179 36.42 30.39 3.62
CA GLN A 1179 36.14 31.66 2.93
C GLN A 1179 34.65 32.04 2.90
N LEU A 1180 33.80 31.31 3.59
CA LEU A 1180 32.41 31.69 3.80
C LEU A 1180 32.37 33.04 4.55
N PRO A 1181 31.60 34.05 4.09
CA PRO A 1181 31.43 35.28 4.85
C PRO A 1181 30.91 34.92 6.26
N PRO A 1182 31.38 35.60 7.32
CA PRO A 1182 30.78 35.44 8.64
C PRO A 1182 29.30 35.78 8.49
N GLU A 1183 28.45 34.83 8.88
CA GLU A 1183 27.01 34.97 8.74
C GLU A 1183 26.57 36.27 9.42
N PRO A 1184 25.68 37.06 8.78
CA PRO A 1184 24.97 38.09 9.52
C PRO A 1184 24.22 37.41 10.66
N GLU A 1185 24.45 37.88 11.89
CA GLU A 1185 23.62 37.56 13.05
C GLU A 1185 22.18 37.99 12.74
N VAL A 1186 21.42 37.10 12.13
CA VAL A 1186 19.98 37.18 12.03
C VAL A 1186 19.45 36.49 13.28
N ASP A 1187 18.69 37.24 14.08
CA ASP A 1187 17.92 36.74 15.21
C ASP A 1187 16.90 35.70 14.71
N ASP A 1188 17.34 34.44 14.59
CA ASP A 1188 16.49 33.33 14.18
C ASP A 1188 15.80 32.70 15.39
N ASP A 1189 14.60 33.21 15.63
CA ASP A 1189 13.51 32.60 16.37
C ASP A 1189 12.89 31.42 15.57
N ILE A 1190 13.74 30.56 15.00
CA ILE A 1190 13.39 29.27 14.39
C ILE A 1190 14.44 28.26 14.86
N SER A 1191 14.05 27.52 15.88
CA SER A 1191 14.76 26.42 16.50
C SER A 1191 15.48 25.51 15.48
N GLU A 1192 16.80 25.45 15.59
CA GLU A 1192 17.69 24.49 14.94
C GLU A 1192 17.17 23.05 15.11
N PRO A 1193 17.16 22.26 14.02
CA PRO A 1193 17.05 20.82 14.10
C PRO A 1193 18.45 20.22 13.95
N ASP A 1194 19.10 19.81 15.03
CA ASP A 1194 20.12 18.75 14.91
C ASP A 1194 20.36 18.02 16.23
N GLU A 1195 20.22 16.69 16.15
CA GLU A 1195 21.15 15.65 16.63
C GLU A 1195 20.46 14.27 16.59
N ASP A 1196 20.39 13.63 15.41
CA ASP A 1196 20.35 12.15 15.22
C ASP A 1196 20.02 11.67 13.77
N SER A 1197 20.48 12.39 12.73
CA SER A 1197 20.41 11.86 11.35
C SER A 1197 21.67 11.07 10.99
N ILE A 1198 21.47 9.86 10.47
CA ILE A 1198 22.46 8.85 10.04
C ILE A 1198 23.57 9.39 9.11
N ALA A 1199 23.39 10.54 8.47
CA ALA A 1199 24.40 11.18 7.63
C ALA A 1199 25.54 11.86 8.42
N GLY A 1200 25.27 12.39 9.63
CA GLY A 1200 26.27 13.02 10.49
C GLY A 1200 27.21 12.03 11.18
N GLN A 1201 26.68 10.84 11.55
CA GLN A 1201 27.49 9.78 12.16
C GLN A 1201 28.48 9.13 11.17
N MET A 1202 28.20 9.17 9.86
CA MET A 1202 29.14 8.70 8.83
C MET A 1202 30.30 9.68 8.55
N ALA A 1203 30.12 10.97 8.86
CA ALA A 1203 31.21 11.95 8.77
C ALA A 1203 32.20 11.80 9.93
N LEU A 1204 31.69 11.55 11.15
CA LEU A 1204 32.51 11.33 12.35
C LEU A 1204 33.36 10.04 12.29
N LEU A 1205 32.84 8.98 11.64
CA LEU A 1205 33.57 7.73 11.41
C LEU A 1205 34.70 7.86 10.35
N LYS A 1206 34.70 8.93 9.56
CA LYS A 1206 35.71 9.19 8.52
C LYS A 1206 36.90 9.98 9.04
N GLU A 1207 36.71 10.76 10.11
CA GLU A 1207 37.80 11.49 10.80
C GLU A 1207 38.63 10.62 11.76
N GLN A 1208 38.16 9.43 12.13
CA GLN A 1208 38.86 8.54 13.09
C GLN A 1208 39.77 7.46 12.47
N GLY A 1209 40.12 7.59 11.19
CA GLY A 1209 41.36 6.98 10.68
C GLY A 1209 41.52 5.46 10.81
N LEU A 1210 40.47 4.66 10.59
CA LEU A 1210 40.58 3.20 10.44
C LEU A 1210 39.81 2.72 9.20
N ALA A 1211 40.35 3.05 8.02
CA ALA A 1211 39.94 2.48 6.75
C ALA A 1211 41.18 2.08 5.93
N ALA A 1212 41.68 0.87 6.18
CA ALA A 1212 42.62 0.19 5.29
C ALA A 1212 42.39 -1.32 5.33
N ALA A 1213 41.30 -1.78 4.72
CA ALA A 1213 41.21 -3.05 3.98
C ALA A 1213 39.75 -3.32 3.60
N ALA A 1214 39.42 -3.16 2.32
CA ALA A 1214 38.49 -4.03 1.56
C ALA A 1214 37.89 -3.36 0.30
N ILE A 1215 38.68 -2.62 -0.50
CA ILE A 1215 38.52 -2.65 -1.97
C ILE A 1215 39.92 -2.58 -2.59
N GLY A 1216 40.43 -3.73 -3.02
CA GLY A 1216 41.66 -3.86 -3.81
C GLY A 1216 41.47 -4.93 -4.86
N GLY A 1217 41.29 -4.50 -6.11
CA GLY A 1217 41.19 -5.35 -7.29
C GLY A 1217 42.43 -6.22 -7.48
N GLY A 1218 42.20 -7.39 -8.07
CA GLY A 1218 43.17 -8.48 -8.14
C GLY A 1218 44.30 -8.32 -9.15
N GLN A 1219 45.11 -9.38 -9.23
CA GLN A 1219 45.78 -9.80 -10.47
C GLN A 1219 46.17 -11.28 -10.37
N LYS A 1220 45.73 -12.03 -11.38
CA LYS A 1220 46.34 -13.30 -11.77
C LYS A 1220 47.73 -13.01 -12.31
N ASN A 1221 48.71 -13.83 -11.96
CA ASN A 1221 49.78 -14.24 -12.89
C ASN A 1221 50.36 -15.57 -12.40
N ALA A 1222 50.24 -16.60 -13.25
CA ALA A 1222 51.17 -17.73 -13.22
C ALA A 1222 52.50 -17.27 -13.83
N PRO A 1223 53.62 -17.89 -13.45
CA PRO A 1223 54.15 -18.90 -14.37
C PRO A 1223 54.65 -20.17 -13.67
N ALA A 1224 54.67 -21.24 -14.46
CA ALA A 1224 55.21 -22.54 -14.12
C ALA A 1224 56.74 -22.53 -14.01
N GLN A 1225 57.31 -23.26 -13.06
CA GLN A 1225 58.06 -24.51 -13.31
C GLN A 1225 58.96 -24.90 -12.12
N ALA A 1226 58.88 -26.20 -11.81
CA ALA A 1226 59.96 -27.10 -11.42
C ALA A 1226 60.60 -27.03 -10.02
N LYS A 1227 60.32 -28.12 -9.29
CA LYS A 1227 61.26 -29.01 -8.57
C LYS A 1227 62.05 -28.44 -7.38
N GLY A 1228 61.75 -29.02 -6.22
CA GLY A 1228 62.70 -29.97 -5.63
C GLY A 1228 63.17 -29.66 -4.21
N LYS A 1229 62.55 -30.37 -3.26
CA LYS A 1229 63.14 -31.02 -2.08
C LYS A 1229 64.12 -30.22 -1.20
N GLY A 1230 63.71 -30.08 0.07
CA GLY A 1230 64.40 -30.83 1.12
C GLY A 1230 64.68 -30.09 2.43
N LYS A 1231 64.30 -30.78 3.51
CA LYS A 1231 64.79 -30.74 4.90
C LYS A 1231 64.13 -29.77 5.90
N ALA A 1232 63.30 -30.40 6.74
CA ALA A 1232 63.19 -30.17 8.19
C ALA A 1232 64.53 -30.56 8.91
N PRO A 1233 64.74 -30.33 10.23
CA PRO A 1233 63.89 -30.81 11.33
C PRO A 1233 63.65 -29.76 12.47
N GLU A 1234 62.49 -29.85 13.14
CA GLU A 1234 62.29 -30.25 14.56
C GLU A 1234 62.90 -29.31 15.61
N THR A 1235 62.05 -28.78 16.50
CA THR A 1235 61.95 -29.23 17.91
C THR A 1235 60.80 -28.52 18.63
N ASP A 1236 60.13 -29.33 19.44
CA ASP A 1236 59.03 -29.11 20.38
C ASP A 1236 59.14 -27.89 21.31
N SER A 1237 58.01 -27.33 21.70
CA SER A 1237 57.43 -27.44 23.07
C SER A 1237 56.51 -26.26 23.41
N ASP A 1238 55.29 -26.64 23.77
CA ASP A 1238 54.40 -26.12 24.82
C ASP A 1238 54.40 -24.65 25.24
N SER A 1239 53.17 -24.14 25.36
CA SER A 1239 52.64 -23.39 26.50
C SER A 1239 52.00 -22.05 26.12
N ASP A 1240 50.67 -22.06 26.23
CA ASP A 1240 49.81 -21.04 26.84
C ASP A 1240 49.85 -19.56 26.40
N SER A 1241 48.63 -19.02 26.42
CA SER A 1241 48.18 -17.63 26.48
C SER A 1241 47.95 -16.86 25.16
N ASP A 1242 46.65 -16.54 25.02
CA ASP A 1242 45.95 -15.49 24.27
C ASP A 1242 45.62 -15.67 22.77
#